data_AF-A0A9D5KXZ4-F1
#
_entry.id   AF-A0A9D5KXZ4-F1
#
_cell.length_a   1.000
_cell.length_b   1.000
_cell.length_c   1.000
_cell.angle_alpha   90.00
_cell.angle_beta   90.00
_cell.angle_gamma   90.00
#
_symmetry.space_group_name_H-M   'P 1'
#
loop_
_entity.id
_entity.type
_entity.pdbx_description
1 polymer ?
#
loop_
_entity_poly.entity_id
_entity_poly.type
_entity_poly.pdbx_seq_one_letter_code
_entity_poly.pdbx_strand_id
1 'polypeptide(L)'
;MTKKLQIRDLTLRDGQQSLFATRLKQENVDKLLPLYRDAKFYIMEVWGGAVPDSVMRYLGESPWNRLRECSKAMKGISLLSALSRGRNLFGYVPYPDFVLEGFYKKAIENGLNVMRIFDALNDIDNIRGSIRMINELGGIADTAVCYTVDPKGTPEEEKIFTDEYFVEKAKEMEVLGAKMITLKDMAGLVSPSRIYTLMPKLKAAVKVPVDFHTHCTPGYGLAAVLTSIIQGVDIVDTNIWWFGGGSAAPSIELIDIFCRKMGVELEADMEAVAKIRKELKNARIALADFDLNKDKWPKDFDEAYAAMPAEIDAEFDRAIEAAKANKEEELLDACHKIEAYFGLPKPNELVKNAEVPGGMYSNMVANLRALGAEDVLEEAMALIPKVRRDAGLVPLVTPTSQIVGSQAVNLAMDRRAGKPDYTNKNNQFISLVKGEYGKTPVPVDPAFREKITGSPEEKPYDVSSYKTPANPVLDKFGGVKLAINDEEELLLALLPAVAKTFLTNQRKAEYEANKAAAPKAEAVAAAPQGDVTGPVFCAPMGGTVMEIRIKPGDEVKPGDVVLVYEAMKMENDLACDKGGIVKRVLVAEGDVMATDQPLVEFEGGEAAPASAGAPEAVTGSGETMNAPMGGTVLEFKVKVGDTVQPGDVVLVYEAMKMENNLMADRSGTIARLLIEEGEVMATDQPIIEFGVAGSAPKKPVAPKPAPKPVAAPKPVADAPKTEVKPVSPVDINKALSPVEGGSADHYVLPNNRKDKNTSLKLAEGTTLEINVAPDGGIQIRITTGK
;
A
#
# COMPACT_ATOMS: atom_id res chain seq x y z
N MET A 1 -37.17 -20.45 -12.92
CA MET A 1 -36.67 -19.07 -12.73
C MET A 1 -35.51 -18.88 -13.69
N THR A 2 -35.44 -17.76 -14.41
CA THR A 2 -34.29 -17.43 -15.25
C THR A 2 -33.05 -17.33 -14.36
N LYS A 3 -31.93 -17.93 -14.76
CA LYS A 3 -30.67 -17.84 -14.02
C LYS A 3 -30.19 -16.38 -14.11
N LYS A 4 -30.00 -15.72 -12.97
CA LYS A 4 -29.48 -14.34 -12.88
C LYS A 4 -27.99 -14.39 -12.56
N LEU A 5 -27.20 -13.56 -13.23
CA LEU A 5 -25.78 -13.35 -12.97
C LEU A 5 -25.56 -11.95 -12.43
N GLN A 6 -25.00 -11.85 -11.23
CA GLN A 6 -24.68 -10.57 -10.62
C GLN A 6 -23.32 -10.07 -11.12
N ILE A 7 -23.20 -8.76 -11.28
CA ILE A 7 -21.96 -8.15 -11.77
C ILE A 7 -21.35 -7.25 -10.70
N ARG A 8 -20.06 -7.48 -10.45
CA ARG A 8 -19.18 -6.51 -9.79
C ARG A 8 -18.39 -5.76 -10.85
N ASP A 9 -18.66 -4.47 -11.02
CA ASP A 9 -17.83 -3.62 -11.89
C ASP A 9 -16.54 -3.23 -11.17
N LEU A 10 -15.41 -3.41 -11.87
CA LEU A 10 -14.07 -3.09 -11.38
C LEU A 10 -13.46 -1.86 -12.06
N THR A 11 -14.19 -1.17 -12.94
CA THR A 11 -13.63 -0.18 -13.87
C THR A 11 -12.98 0.98 -13.14
N LEU A 12 -13.61 1.47 -12.07
CA LEU A 12 -13.11 2.59 -11.27
C LEU A 12 -12.03 2.21 -10.24
N ARG A 13 -11.69 0.92 -10.09
CA ARG A 13 -10.63 0.43 -9.18
C ARG A 13 -9.63 -0.46 -9.90
N ASP A 14 -9.93 -1.75 -10.10
CA ASP A 14 -8.95 -2.70 -10.63
C ASP A 14 -8.65 -2.47 -12.12
N GLY A 15 -9.64 -2.04 -12.91
CA GLY A 15 -9.44 -1.75 -14.34
C GLY A 15 -8.37 -0.66 -14.55
N GLN A 16 -8.51 0.46 -13.82
CA GLN A 16 -7.50 1.52 -13.87
C GLN A 16 -6.17 1.12 -13.22
N GLN A 17 -6.20 0.27 -12.20
CA GLN A 17 -4.99 -0.20 -11.53
C GLN A 17 -4.16 -1.09 -12.46
N SER A 18 -4.82 -1.97 -13.21
CA SER A 18 -4.21 -2.89 -14.16
C SER A 18 -3.68 -2.23 -15.42
N LEU A 19 -4.39 -1.24 -15.96
CA LEU A 19 -4.09 -0.67 -17.28
C LEU A 19 -3.39 0.70 -17.23
N PHE A 20 -3.63 1.48 -16.18
CA PHE A 20 -3.25 2.90 -16.13
C PHE A 20 -2.59 3.29 -14.81
N ALA A 21 -1.93 2.33 -14.14
CA ALA A 21 -1.20 2.54 -12.90
C ALA A 21 -1.99 3.26 -11.79
N THR A 22 -3.33 3.14 -11.76
CA THR A 22 -4.20 3.82 -10.77
C THR A 22 -4.12 5.36 -10.87
N ARG A 23 -4.07 5.91 -12.09
CA ARG A 23 -3.94 7.36 -12.35
C ARG A 23 -5.23 8.07 -12.75
N LEU A 24 -6.38 7.42 -12.66
CA LEU A 24 -7.67 8.07 -12.96
C LEU A 24 -7.95 9.15 -11.90
N LYS A 25 -8.05 10.40 -12.34
CA LYS A 25 -8.33 11.58 -11.51
C LYS A 25 -9.79 11.65 -11.09
N GLN A 26 -10.06 12.35 -9.99
CA GLN A 26 -11.42 12.55 -9.49
C GLN A 26 -12.32 13.24 -10.53
N GLU A 27 -11.78 14.21 -11.28
CA GLU A 27 -12.53 14.92 -12.32
C GLU A 27 -13.09 14.00 -13.43
N ASN A 28 -12.41 12.88 -13.71
CA ASN A 28 -12.87 11.89 -14.68
C ASN A 28 -13.92 10.97 -14.03
N VAL A 29 -13.72 10.59 -12.77
CA VAL A 29 -14.69 9.79 -12.00
C VAL A 29 -16.01 10.53 -11.89
N ASP A 30 -16.00 11.81 -11.52
CA ASP A 30 -17.21 12.61 -11.30
C ASP A 30 -18.11 12.71 -12.53
N LYS A 31 -17.52 12.76 -13.74
CA LYS A 31 -18.26 12.77 -15.00
C LYS A 31 -18.99 11.45 -15.27
N LEU A 32 -18.45 10.34 -14.76
CA LEU A 32 -19.01 9.00 -14.95
C LEU A 32 -20.10 8.67 -13.92
N LEU A 33 -19.99 9.20 -12.69
CA LEU A 33 -20.85 8.83 -11.56
C LEU A 33 -22.36 8.92 -11.84
N PRO A 34 -22.90 9.95 -12.51
CA PRO A 34 -24.33 9.99 -12.84
C PRO A 34 -24.78 8.83 -13.72
N LEU A 35 -23.91 8.38 -14.64
CA LEU A 35 -24.19 7.29 -15.58
C LEU A 35 -24.10 5.92 -14.89
N TYR A 36 -23.14 5.74 -13.97
CA TYR A 36 -23.01 4.51 -13.17
C TYR A 36 -24.25 4.21 -12.33
N ARG A 37 -24.92 5.26 -11.83
CA ARG A 37 -26.15 5.11 -11.04
C ARG A 37 -27.24 4.39 -11.83
N ASP A 38 -27.35 4.68 -13.12
CA ASP A 38 -28.35 4.10 -14.02
C ASP A 38 -27.98 2.66 -14.43
N ALA A 39 -26.68 2.31 -14.40
CA ALA A 39 -26.19 0.97 -14.73
C ALA A 39 -26.56 -0.10 -13.71
N LYS A 40 -26.86 0.29 -12.45
CA LYS A 40 -27.39 -0.60 -11.40
C LYS A 40 -26.60 -1.90 -11.24
N PHE A 41 -25.27 -1.82 -11.29
CA PHE A 41 -24.41 -2.95 -10.95
C PHE A 41 -24.75 -3.46 -9.55
N TYR A 42 -24.65 -4.76 -9.32
CA TYR A 42 -24.82 -5.32 -7.98
C TYR A 42 -23.78 -4.74 -7.02
N ILE A 43 -22.50 -4.76 -7.44
CA ILE A 43 -21.39 -4.15 -6.70
C ILE A 43 -20.59 -3.26 -7.65
N MET A 44 -20.13 -2.11 -7.15
CA MET A 44 -19.08 -1.32 -7.77
C MET A 44 -17.86 -1.31 -6.87
N GLU A 45 -16.76 -1.87 -7.33
CA GLU A 45 -15.49 -1.75 -6.62
C GLU A 45 -14.81 -0.44 -7.04
N VAL A 46 -14.74 0.51 -6.10
CA VAL A 46 -14.31 1.89 -6.36
C VAL A 46 -13.13 2.33 -5.48
N TRP A 47 -12.71 1.47 -4.55
CA TRP A 47 -11.77 1.85 -3.51
C TRP A 47 -10.87 0.70 -3.03
N GLY A 48 -9.91 1.01 -2.15
CA GLY A 48 -8.92 0.05 -1.70
C GLY A 48 -7.89 -0.32 -2.78
N GLY A 49 -7.19 -1.43 -2.58
CA GLY A 49 -6.02 -1.77 -3.41
C GLY A 49 -4.98 -0.65 -3.39
N ALA A 50 -4.55 -0.20 -4.58
CA ALA A 50 -3.59 0.89 -4.70
C ALA A 50 -4.23 2.29 -4.66
N VAL A 51 -5.56 2.42 -4.64
CA VAL A 51 -6.24 3.73 -4.70
C VAL A 51 -5.83 4.65 -3.55
N PRO A 52 -5.84 4.24 -2.26
CA PRO A 52 -5.48 5.13 -1.15
C PRO A 52 -4.08 5.74 -1.26
N ASP A 53 -3.07 4.95 -1.65
CA ASP A 53 -1.69 5.43 -1.88
C ASP A 53 -1.60 6.28 -3.14
N SER A 54 -2.07 5.76 -4.27
CA SER A 54 -1.83 6.35 -5.59
C SER A 54 -2.43 7.74 -5.73
N VAL A 55 -3.67 7.96 -5.27
CA VAL A 55 -4.37 9.24 -5.44
C VAL A 55 -3.74 10.33 -4.59
N MET A 56 -3.25 10.00 -3.39
CA MET A 56 -2.50 10.95 -2.57
C MET A 56 -1.15 11.27 -3.20
N ARG A 57 -0.37 10.21 -3.51
CA ARG A 57 1.02 10.33 -3.95
C ARG A 57 1.17 11.02 -5.29
N TYR A 58 0.30 10.70 -6.24
CA TYR A 58 0.49 11.11 -7.64
C TYR A 58 -0.54 12.11 -8.14
N LEU A 59 -1.72 12.18 -7.52
CA LEU A 59 -2.80 13.05 -7.98
C LEU A 59 -3.04 14.23 -7.01
N GLY A 60 -2.49 14.18 -5.79
CA GLY A 60 -2.77 15.19 -4.77
C GLY A 60 -4.24 15.20 -4.33
N GLU A 61 -4.92 14.06 -4.42
CA GLU A 61 -6.35 13.92 -4.14
C GLU A 61 -6.58 13.09 -2.86
N SER A 62 -7.64 13.39 -2.11
CA SER A 62 -8.03 12.61 -0.93
C SER A 62 -8.77 11.33 -1.34
N PRO A 63 -8.34 10.14 -0.89
CA PRO A 63 -9.04 8.90 -1.17
C PRO A 63 -10.40 8.82 -0.47
N TRP A 64 -10.58 9.52 0.65
CA TRP A 64 -11.87 9.58 1.36
C TRP A 64 -12.91 10.37 0.57
N ASN A 65 -12.50 11.47 -0.08
CA ASN A 65 -13.38 12.22 -0.99
C ASN A 65 -13.86 11.34 -2.14
N ARG A 66 -12.98 10.51 -2.71
CA ARG A 66 -13.33 9.57 -3.78
C ARG A 66 -14.43 8.60 -3.35
N LEU A 67 -14.29 7.98 -2.17
CA LEU A 67 -15.31 7.08 -1.64
C LEU A 67 -16.64 7.82 -1.39
N ARG A 68 -16.60 9.01 -0.79
CA ARG A 68 -17.79 9.82 -0.51
C ARG A 68 -18.56 10.21 -1.76
N GLU A 69 -17.87 10.69 -2.79
CA GLU A 69 -18.55 11.11 -4.03
C GLU A 69 -19.17 9.92 -4.75
N CYS A 70 -18.50 8.76 -4.79
CA CYS A 70 -19.10 7.51 -5.25
C CYS A 70 -20.37 7.16 -4.46
N SER A 71 -20.31 7.21 -3.12
CA SER A 71 -21.46 6.88 -2.26
C SER A 71 -22.64 7.82 -2.48
N LYS A 72 -22.36 9.12 -2.52
CA LYS A 72 -23.34 10.18 -2.76
C LYS A 72 -24.02 10.05 -4.12
N ALA A 73 -23.29 9.61 -5.14
CA ALA A 73 -23.85 9.36 -6.46
C ALA A 73 -24.72 8.09 -6.50
N MET A 74 -24.25 6.99 -5.92
CA MET A 74 -24.95 5.70 -5.98
C MET A 74 -26.18 5.65 -5.07
N LYS A 75 -26.16 6.31 -3.92
CA LYS A 75 -27.27 6.34 -2.94
C LYS A 75 -27.79 4.94 -2.58
N GLY A 76 -26.89 3.96 -2.49
CA GLY A 76 -27.20 2.57 -2.17
C GLY A 76 -27.87 1.76 -3.29
N ILE A 77 -27.98 2.29 -4.52
CA ILE A 77 -28.47 1.53 -5.68
C ILE A 77 -27.50 0.40 -6.03
N SER A 78 -26.21 0.71 -6.03
CA SER A 78 -25.12 -0.25 -6.14
C SER A 78 -24.36 -0.29 -4.83
N LEU A 79 -23.97 -1.49 -4.39
CA LEU A 79 -23.11 -1.66 -3.23
C LEU A 79 -21.70 -1.19 -3.56
N LEU A 80 -21.09 -0.36 -2.73
CA LEU A 80 -19.70 0.03 -2.90
C LEU A 80 -18.77 -0.98 -2.23
N SER A 81 -17.77 -1.43 -2.99
CA SER A 81 -16.75 -2.36 -2.53
C SER A 81 -15.36 -1.74 -2.52
N ALA A 82 -14.53 -2.23 -1.60
CA ALA A 82 -13.10 -1.97 -1.55
C ALA A 82 -12.33 -3.27 -1.38
N LEU A 83 -11.10 -3.31 -1.91
CA LEU A 83 -10.15 -4.41 -1.69
C LEU A 83 -9.19 -4.05 -0.56
N SER A 84 -9.04 -4.91 0.44
CA SER A 84 -8.10 -4.74 1.55
C SER A 84 -7.32 -6.03 1.86
N ARG A 85 -6.08 -5.89 2.33
CA ARG A 85 -5.24 -7.01 2.76
C ARG A 85 -5.44 -7.28 4.24
N GLY A 86 -6.37 -8.16 4.62
CA GLY A 86 -6.62 -8.59 6.01
C GLY A 86 -6.09 -7.64 7.10
N ARG A 87 -5.04 -8.08 7.78
CA ARG A 87 -4.37 -7.33 8.86
C ARG A 87 -3.44 -6.22 8.40
N ASN A 88 -2.98 -6.24 7.16
CA ASN A 88 -2.03 -5.28 6.61
C ASN A 88 -2.72 -4.08 5.94
N LEU A 89 -4.04 -4.10 5.73
CA LEU A 89 -4.81 -3.09 5.02
C LEU A 89 -4.12 -2.64 3.71
N PHE A 90 -3.51 -1.44 3.72
CA PHE A 90 -2.74 -0.87 2.62
C PHE A 90 -1.24 -0.73 2.91
N GLY A 91 -0.77 -1.14 4.09
CA GLY A 91 0.62 -1.15 4.49
C GLY A 91 1.37 -2.44 4.14
N TYR A 92 2.63 -2.52 4.55
CA TYR A 92 3.51 -3.67 4.30
C TYR A 92 3.73 -4.57 5.53
N VAL A 93 3.25 -4.15 6.71
CA VAL A 93 3.30 -4.90 7.96
C VAL A 93 1.89 -5.02 8.57
N PRO A 94 1.63 -6.04 9.41
CA PRO A 94 0.35 -6.16 10.11
C PRO A 94 0.08 -5.01 11.08
N TYR A 95 -1.16 -4.52 11.09
CA TYR A 95 -1.61 -3.46 12.00
C TYR A 95 -2.29 -4.04 13.28
N PRO A 96 -2.26 -3.29 14.39
CA PRO A 96 -3.04 -3.63 15.57
C PRO A 96 -4.54 -3.40 15.33
N ASP A 97 -5.36 -4.13 16.07
CA ASP A 97 -6.82 -4.22 15.87
C ASP A 97 -7.53 -2.86 15.89
N PHE A 98 -7.08 -1.91 16.70
CA PHE A 98 -7.70 -0.57 16.78
C PHE A 98 -7.52 0.25 15.49
N VAL A 99 -6.44 0.02 14.72
CA VAL A 99 -6.23 0.66 13.42
C VAL A 99 -7.17 0.05 12.38
N LEU A 100 -7.34 -1.28 12.40
CA LEU A 100 -8.30 -1.98 11.55
C LEU A 100 -9.72 -1.49 11.81
N GLU A 101 -10.14 -1.50 13.07
CA GLU A 101 -11.48 -1.08 13.47
C GLU A 101 -11.75 0.38 13.10
N GLY A 102 -10.79 1.29 13.39
CA GLY A 102 -10.88 2.69 13.01
C GLY A 102 -11.03 2.88 11.50
N PHE A 103 -10.24 2.15 10.71
CA PHE A 103 -10.32 2.18 9.25
C PHE A 103 -11.67 1.66 8.74
N TYR A 104 -12.12 0.47 9.18
CA TYR A 104 -13.38 -0.11 8.72
C TYR A 104 -14.58 0.76 9.10
N LYS A 105 -14.58 1.27 10.34
CA LYS A 105 -15.62 2.18 10.81
C LYS A 105 -15.69 3.41 9.91
N LYS A 106 -14.54 4.04 9.64
CA LYS A 106 -14.51 5.24 8.82
C LYS A 106 -14.87 4.99 7.36
N ALA A 107 -14.50 3.84 6.81
CA ALA A 107 -14.90 3.42 5.46
C ALA A 107 -16.41 3.23 5.35
N ILE A 108 -17.04 2.56 6.32
CA ILE A 108 -18.49 2.33 6.37
C ILE A 108 -19.25 3.65 6.59
N GLU A 109 -18.77 4.53 7.48
CA GLU A 109 -19.33 5.88 7.67
C GLU A 109 -19.33 6.70 6.37
N ASN A 110 -18.32 6.50 5.52
CA ASN A 110 -18.20 7.15 4.21
C ASN A 110 -18.94 6.41 3.08
N GLY A 111 -19.72 5.39 3.43
CA GLY A 111 -20.67 4.73 2.52
C GLY A 111 -20.15 3.47 1.83
N LEU A 112 -19.06 2.87 2.31
CA LEU A 112 -18.64 1.54 1.88
C LEU A 112 -19.61 0.47 2.40
N ASN A 113 -20.00 -0.48 1.55
CA ASN A 113 -20.89 -1.58 1.92
C ASN A 113 -20.17 -2.91 2.06
N VAL A 114 -19.29 -3.22 1.10
CA VAL A 114 -18.58 -4.49 0.98
C VAL A 114 -17.09 -4.23 1.18
N MET A 115 -16.46 -4.99 2.06
CA MET A 115 -15.01 -5.01 2.17
C MET A 115 -14.53 -6.39 1.73
N ARG A 116 -13.93 -6.45 0.54
CA ARG A 116 -13.25 -7.64 0.05
C ARG A 116 -11.91 -7.75 0.75
N ILE A 117 -11.77 -8.72 1.65
CA ILE A 117 -10.54 -8.97 2.40
C ILE A 117 -9.85 -10.25 1.90
N PHE A 118 -8.55 -10.18 1.67
CA PHE A 118 -7.71 -11.33 1.38
C PHE A 118 -6.47 -11.33 2.26
N ASP A 119 -5.85 -12.50 2.41
CA ASP A 119 -4.51 -12.63 2.97
C ASP A 119 -3.54 -13.12 1.88
N ALA A 120 -2.33 -12.56 1.82
CA ALA A 120 -1.37 -12.87 0.77
C ALA A 120 -0.81 -14.30 0.83
N LEU A 121 -0.99 -14.99 1.97
CA LEU A 121 -0.57 -16.37 2.23
C LEU A 121 -1.75 -17.34 2.27
N ASN A 122 -3.00 -16.86 2.10
CA ASN A 122 -4.23 -17.58 2.46
C ASN A 122 -4.24 -18.06 3.94
N ASP A 123 -3.61 -17.29 4.82
CA ASP A 123 -3.68 -17.50 6.27
C ASP A 123 -5.01 -16.94 6.82
N ILE A 124 -5.86 -17.83 7.29
CA ILE A 124 -7.18 -17.49 7.82
C ILE A 124 -7.07 -16.73 9.15
N ASP A 125 -6.03 -16.97 9.94
CA ASP A 125 -5.83 -16.28 11.21
C ASP A 125 -5.65 -14.76 10.99
N ASN A 126 -5.04 -14.34 9.87
CA ASN A 126 -4.81 -12.95 9.50
C ASN A 126 -6.06 -12.17 9.09
N ILE A 127 -7.15 -12.85 8.73
CA ILE A 127 -8.41 -12.20 8.33
C ILE A 127 -9.53 -12.39 9.36
N ARG A 128 -9.37 -13.28 10.35
CA ARG A 128 -10.38 -13.56 11.39
C ARG A 128 -10.87 -12.29 12.09
N GLY A 129 -9.96 -11.42 12.49
CA GLY A 129 -10.29 -10.15 13.16
C GLY A 129 -11.09 -9.21 12.24
N SER A 130 -10.65 -9.08 10.99
CA SER A 130 -11.31 -8.26 9.98
C SER A 130 -12.75 -8.72 9.70
N ILE A 131 -12.99 -10.03 9.52
CA ILE A 131 -14.33 -10.58 9.28
C ILE A 131 -15.29 -10.14 10.40
N ARG A 132 -14.88 -10.34 11.65
CA ARG A 132 -15.69 -9.97 12.82
C ARG A 132 -15.98 -8.46 12.84
N MET A 133 -14.95 -7.63 12.77
CA MET A 133 -15.08 -6.17 12.86
C MET A 133 -15.98 -5.60 11.76
N ILE A 134 -15.77 -6.01 10.50
CA ILE A 134 -16.57 -5.54 9.36
C ILE A 134 -18.05 -5.88 9.59
N ASN A 135 -18.35 -7.10 10.04
CA ASN A 135 -19.72 -7.53 10.28
C ASN A 135 -20.36 -6.80 11.48
N GLU A 136 -19.63 -6.59 12.58
CA GLU A 136 -20.10 -5.87 13.77
C GLU A 136 -20.41 -4.39 13.46
N LEU A 137 -19.64 -3.78 12.56
CA LEU A 137 -19.85 -2.41 12.07
C LEU A 137 -20.96 -2.29 11.03
N GLY A 138 -21.63 -3.39 10.66
CA GLY A 138 -22.74 -3.40 9.71
C GLY A 138 -22.33 -3.55 8.24
N GLY A 139 -21.05 -3.77 7.94
CA GLY A 139 -20.56 -4.06 6.61
C GLY A 139 -20.78 -5.52 6.17
N ILE A 140 -20.40 -5.80 4.93
CA ILE A 140 -20.37 -7.13 4.32
C ILE A 140 -18.91 -7.56 4.19
N ALA A 141 -18.51 -8.57 4.98
CA ALA A 141 -17.22 -9.22 4.82
C ALA A 141 -17.26 -10.17 3.62
N ASP A 142 -16.63 -9.77 2.53
CA ASP A 142 -16.36 -10.62 1.35
C ASP A 142 -14.93 -11.16 1.49
N THR A 143 -14.77 -12.46 1.74
CA THR A 143 -13.44 -13.03 1.96
C THR A 143 -12.93 -13.70 0.69
N ALA A 144 -11.74 -13.30 0.28
CA ALA A 144 -11.13 -13.75 -0.96
C ALA A 144 -10.07 -14.84 -0.70
N VAL A 145 -10.26 -16.01 -1.30
CA VAL A 145 -9.24 -17.05 -1.39
C VAL A 145 -8.36 -16.75 -2.60
N CYS A 146 -7.08 -16.41 -2.39
CA CYS A 146 -6.16 -16.16 -3.50
C CYS A 146 -5.86 -17.47 -4.23
N TYR A 147 -6.21 -17.51 -5.51
CA TYR A 147 -5.90 -18.65 -6.37
C TYR A 147 -4.43 -18.65 -6.75
N THR A 148 -3.82 -19.82 -6.74
CA THR A 148 -2.47 -20.03 -7.25
C THR A 148 -2.30 -21.47 -7.71
N VAL A 149 -1.18 -21.77 -8.35
CA VAL A 149 -0.86 -23.10 -8.86
C VAL A 149 0.45 -23.59 -8.25
N ASP A 150 0.58 -24.92 -8.14
CA ASP A 150 1.86 -25.55 -7.85
C ASP A 150 2.81 -25.32 -9.02
N PRO A 151 4.12 -25.11 -8.79
CA PRO A 151 5.08 -24.95 -9.88
C PRO A 151 5.00 -26.08 -10.91
N LYS A 152 5.18 -25.75 -12.18
CA LYS A 152 5.22 -26.75 -13.26
C LYS A 152 6.18 -27.91 -12.95
N GLY A 153 5.71 -29.12 -13.22
CA GLY A 153 6.46 -30.36 -12.98
C GLY A 153 6.41 -30.88 -11.54
N THR A 154 5.64 -30.24 -10.64
CA THR A 154 5.36 -30.79 -9.32
C THR A 154 4.59 -32.12 -9.46
N PRO A 155 5.07 -33.22 -8.86
CA PRO A 155 4.38 -34.52 -8.85
C PRO A 155 2.96 -34.40 -8.30
N GLU A 156 2.01 -35.19 -8.80
CA GLU A 156 0.59 -35.09 -8.44
C GLU A 156 0.36 -35.28 -6.94
N GLU A 157 1.10 -36.22 -6.34
CA GLU A 157 1.08 -36.52 -4.91
C GLU A 157 1.69 -35.43 -4.02
N GLU A 158 2.46 -34.50 -4.60
CA GLU A 158 3.07 -33.36 -3.91
C GLU A 158 2.29 -32.06 -4.11
N LYS A 159 1.24 -32.06 -4.97
CA LYS A 159 0.45 -30.87 -5.23
C LYS A 159 -0.35 -30.45 -4.01
N ILE A 160 -0.35 -29.15 -3.75
CA ILE A 160 -0.99 -28.56 -2.57
C ILE A 160 -2.20 -27.73 -2.98
N PHE A 161 -2.17 -27.09 -4.14
CA PHE A 161 -3.24 -26.20 -4.60
C PHE A 161 -4.34 -26.97 -5.34
N THR A 162 -4.85 -28.03 -4.71
CA THR A 162 -5.96 -28.87 -5.17
C THR A 162 -7.31 -28.17 -5.03
N ASP A 163 -8.38 -28.75 -5.59
CA ASP A 163 -9.73 -28.16 -5.41
C ASP A 163 -10.09 -28.10 -3.93
N GLU A 164 -9.75 -29.17 -3.21
CA GLU A 164 -10.03 -29.36 -1.80
C GLU A 164 -9.34 -28.29 -0.96
N TYR A 165 -8.11 -27.88 -1.32
CA TYR A 165 -7.44 -26.76 -0.66
C TYR A 165 -8.28 -25.47 -0.71
N PHE A 166 -8.73 -25.07 -1.91
CA PHE A 166 -9.50 -23.84 -2.06
C PHE A 166 -10.89 -23.94 -1.41
N VAL A 167 -11.52 -25.11 -1.49
CA VAL A 167 -12.82 -25.38 -0.87
C VAL A 167 -12.76 -25.33 0.65
N GLU A 168 -11.74 -25.95 1.27
CA GLU A 168 -11.59 -25.91 2.72
C GLU A 168 -11.29 -24.48 3.22
N LYS A 169 -10.47 -23.71 2.51
CA LYS A 169 -10.26 -22.28 2.83
C LYS A 169 -11.57 -21.49 2.78
N ALA A 170 -12.40 -21.69 1.76
CA ALA A 170 -13.71 -21.04 1.66
C ALA A 170 -14.65 -21.43 2.83
N LYS A 171 -14.68 -22.70 3.22
CA LYS A 171 -15.47 -23.19 4.36
C LYS A 171 -14.99 -22.58 5.68
N GLU A 172 -13.68 -22.53 5.90
CA GLU A 172 -13.09 -21.89 7.09
C GLU A 172 -13.49 -20.41 7.17
N MET A 173 -13.44 -19.69 6.05
CA MET A 173 -13.87 -18.29 5.99
C MET A 173 -15.37 -18.12 6.29
N GLU A 174 -16.23 -18.98 5.74
CA GLU A 174 -17.69 -18.97 6.02
C GLU A 174 -17.97 -19.23 7.51
N VAL A 175 -17.28 -20.20 8.12
CA VAL A 175 -17.41 -20.51 9.56
C VAL A 175 -17.07 -19.30 10.43
N LEU A 176 -16.14 -18.45 10.00
CA LEU A 176 -15.78 -17.20 10.70
C LEU A 176 -16.78 -16.06 10.48
N GLY A 177 -17.78 -16.25 9.62
CA GLY A 177 -18.84 -15.28 9.35
C GLY A 177 -18.65 -14.47 8.06
N ALA A 178 -17.82 -14.94 7.11
CA ALA A 178 -17.85 -14.36 5.76
C ALA A 178 -19.28 -14.38 5.22
N LYS A 179 -19.71 -13.26 4.63
CA LYS A 179 -21.05 -13.12 4.02
C LYS A 179 -21.03 -13.31 2.50
N MET A 180 -19.83 -13.44 1.94
CA MET A 180 -19.53 -13.70 0.54
C MET A 180 -18.12 -14.31 0.45
N ILE A 181 -17.91 -15.24 -0.49
CA ILE A 181 -16.59 -15.79 -0.79
C ILE A 181 -16.19 -15.36 -2.21
N THR A 182 -14.99 -14.80 -2.38
CA THR A 182 -14.42 -14.56 -3.71
C THR A 182 -13.31 -15.58 -4.00
N LEU A 183 -13.36 -16.27 -5.14
CA LEU A 183 -12.18 -16.93 -5.70
C LEU A 183 -11.35 -15.88 -6.46
N LYS A 184 -10.22 -15.47 -5.88
CA LYS A 184 -9.42 -14.35 -6.39
C LYS A 184 -8.20 -14.82 -7.17
N ASP A 185 -8.32 -14.85 -8.49
CA ASP A 185 -7.24 -15.13 -9.43
C ASP A 185 -6.54 -13.86 -9.91
N MET A 186 -5.64 -13.33 -9.08
CA MET A 186 -4.92 -12.08 -9.33
C MET A 186 -3.98 -12.11 -10.55
N ALA A 187 -3.61 -13.29 -11.04
CA ALA A 187 -2.67 -13.45 -12.16
C ALA A 187 -3.35 -13.92 -13.45
N GLY A 188 -4.64 -14.30 -13.39
CA GLY A 188 -5.36 -14.86 -14.53
C GLY A 188 -5.04 -16.33 -14.79
N LEU A 189 -4.47 -17.07 -13.81
CA LEU A 189 -3.92 -18.41 -13.98
C LEU A 189 -4.96 -19.53 -13.88
N VAL A 190 -6.20 -19.24 -13.49
CA VAL A 190 -7.22 -20.30 -13.45
C VAL A 190 -7.62 -20.65 -14.87
N SER A 191 -7.31 -21.87 -15.31
CA SER A 191 -7.76 -22.37 -16.60
C SER A 191 -9.28 -22.67 -16.60
N PRO A 192 -9.93 -22.70 -17.78
CA PRO A 192 -11.32 -23.11 -17.87
C PRO A 192 -11.60 -24.50 -17.29
N SER A 193 -10.73 -25.49 -17.54
CA SER A 193 -10.90 -26.84 -16.96
C SER A 193 -10.82 -26.84 -15.44
N ARG A 194 -9.98 -25.97 -14.89
CA ARG A 194 -9.87 -25.82 -13.43
C ARG A 194 -11.17 -25.27 -12.85
N ILE A 195 -11.75 -24.23 -13.45
CA ILE A 195 -13.06 -23.70 -13.03
C ILE A 195 -14.15 -24.75 -13.19
N TYR A 196 -14.10 -25.56 -14.26
CA TYR A 196 -15.07 -26.63 -14.51
C TYR A 196 -15.23 -27.56 -13.31
N THR A 197 -14.14 -27.91 -12.62
CA THR A 197 -14.18 -28.78 -11.43
C THR A 197 -14.33 -28.00 -10.12
N LEU A 198 -13.63 -26.87 -9.98
CA LEU A 198 -13.55 -26.13 -8.72
C LEU A 198 -14.85 -25.39 -8.37
N MET A 199 -15.43 -24.68 -9.34
CA MET A 199 -16.61 -23.85 -9.08
C MET A 199 -17.83 -24.63 -8.54
N PRO A 200 -18.23 -25.78 -9.10
CA PRO A 200 -19.36 -26.54 -8.55
C PRO A 200 -19.05 -27.07 -7.14
N LYS A 201 -17.79 -27.45 -6.85
CA LYS A 201 -17.38 -27.87 -5.50
C LYS A 201 -17.47 -26.71 -4.50
N LEU A 202 -16.99 -25.51 -4.85
CA LEU A 202 -17.11 -24.31 -4.02
C LEU A 202 -18.57 -23.99 -3.73
N LYS A 203 -19.41 -23.92 -4.77
CA LYS A 203 -20.85 -23.65 -4.67
C LYS A 203 -21.62 -24.67 -3.84
N ALA A 204 -21.19 -25.93 -3.82
CA ALA A 204 -21.78 -26.97 -2.99
C ALA A 204 -21.31 -26.89 -1.52
N ALA A 205 -20.10 -26.38 -1.29
CA ALA A 205 -19.45 -26.38 0.02
C ALA A 205 -19.87 -25.20 0.91
N VAL A 206 -20.18 -24.04 0.34
CA VAL A 206 -20.59 -22.83 1.08
C VAL A 206 -22.01 -22.41 0.72
N LYS A 207 -22.69 -21.73 1.65
CA LYS A 207 -24.07 -21.23 1.49
C LYS A 207 -24.12 -19.77 1.07
N VAL A 208 -23.08 -19.01 1.38
CA VAL A 208 -22.96 -17.61 0.96
C VAL A 208 -22.68 -17.48 -0.55
N PRO A 209 -22.97 -16.33 -1.18
CA PRO A 209 -22.66 -16.10 -2.59
C PRO A 209 -21.16 -16.27 -2.87
N VAL A 210 -20.86 -16.89 -4.01
CA VAL A 210 -19.51 -17.09 -4.55
C VAL A 210 -19.32 -16.13 -5.73
N ASP A 211 -18.27 -15.33 -5.61
CA ASP A 211 -17.79 -14.40 -6.63
C ASP A 211 -16.53 -14.94 -7.30
N PHE A 212 -16.40 -14.73 -8.60
CA PHE A 212 -15.20 -15.09 -9.35
C PHE A 212 -14.51 -13.85 -9.92
N HIS A 213 -13.26 -13.66 -9.47
CA HIS A 213 -12.37 -12.60 -9.89
C HIS A 213 -11.18 -13.18 -10.66
N THR A 214 -10.94 -12.72 -11.88
CA THR A 214 -9.78 -13.13 -12.70
C THR A 214 -9.32 -11.99 -13.61
N HIS A 215 -8.15 -12.18 -14.24
CA HIS A 215 -7.56 -11.27 -15.22
C HIS A 215 -7.33 -11.99 -16.56
N CYS A 216 -7.28 -11.24 -17.65
CA CYS A 216 -7.08 -11.82 -18.99
C CYS A 216 -5.61 -12.03 -19.39
N THR A 217 -4.64 -11.70 -18.52
CA THR A 217 -3.22 -11.58 -18.92
C THR A 217 -2.66 -12.81 -19.64
N PRO A 218 -2.83 -14.05 -19.13
CA PRO A 218 -2.34 -15.25 -19.81
C PRO A 218 -3.33 -15.81 -20.84
N GLY A 219 -4.44 -15.13 -21.11
CA GLY A 219 -5.45 -15.56 -22.10
C GLY A 219 -6.51 -16.52 -21.59
N TYR A 220 -6.60 -16.78 -20.28
CA TYR A 220 -7.65 -17.65 -19.72
C TYR A 220 -8.92 -16.90 -19.30
N GLY A 221 -8.81 -15.61 -18.98
CA GLY A 221 -9.87 -14.84 -18.28
C GLY A 221 -11.26 -14.98 -18.88
N LEU A 222 -11.45 -14.68 -20.18
CA LEU A 222 -12.78 -14.75 -20.81
C LEU A 222 -13.37 -16.16 -20.76
N ALA A 223 -12.57 -17.17 -21.11
CA ALA A 223 -12.97 -18.57 -21.12
C ALA A 223 -13.26 -19.11 -19.70
N ALA A 224 -12.47 -18.70 -18.70
CA ALA A 224 -12.66 -19.06 -17.31
C ALA A 224 -13.96 -18.45 -16.75
N VAL A 225 -14.25 -17.18 -17.06
CA VAL A 225 -15.51 -16.53 -16.65
C VAL A 225 -16.71 -17.21 -17.32
N LEU A 226 -16.67 -17.47 -18.64
CA LEU A 226 -17.74 -18.21 -19.31
C LEU A 226 -17.99 -19.57 -18.63
N THR A 227 -16.93 -20.31 -18.33
CA THR A 227 -17.03 -21.60 -17.66
C THR A 227 -17.62 -21.46 -16.25
N SER A 228 -17.25 -20.42 -15.51
CA SER A 228 -17.80 -20.16 -14.16
C SER A 228 -19.30 -19.89 -14.19
N ILE A 229 -19.79 -19.14 -15.20
CA ILE A 229 -21.21 -18.86 -15.42
C ILE A 229 -21.96 -20.17 -15.70
N ILE A 230 -21.41 -21.03 -16.56
CA ILE A 230 -21.98 -22.35 -16.84
C ILE A 230 -22.04 -23.19 -15.56
N GLN A 231 -20.98 -23.18 -14.76
CA GLN A 231 -20.89 -23.90 -13.49
C GLN A 231 -21.65 -23.28 -12.31
N GLY A 232 -22.32 -22.13 -12.51
CA GLY A 232 -23.23 -21.57 -11.51
C GLY A 232 -22.61 -20.69 -10.45
N VAL A 233 -21.55 -19.96 -10.80
CA VAL A 233 -21.10 -18.79 -10.02
C VAL A 233 -22.26 -17.79 -9.84
N ASP A 234 -22.29 -17.07 -8.72
CA ASP A 234 -23.34 -16.07 -8.45
C ASP A 234 -22.97 -14.69 -8.98
N ILE A 235 -21.70 -14.31 -8.78
CA ILE A 235 -21.16 -12.99 -9.12
C ILE A 235 -19.90 -13.17 -9.97
N VAL A 236 -19.72 -12.31 -10.97
CA VAL A 236 -18.45 -12.20 -11.70
C VAL A 236 -17.96 -10.76 -11.69
N ASP A 237 -16.66 -10.61 -11.54
CA ASP A 237 -15.96 -9.35 -11.69
C ASP A 237 -15.73 -9.05 -13.18
N THR A 238 -16.09 -7.84 -13.61
CA THR A 238 -15.91 -7.38 -15.00
C THR A 238 -15.40 -5.95 -15.07
N ASN A 239 -14.88 -5.58 -16.24
CA ASN A 239 -14.58 -4.19 -16.58
C ASN A 239 -15.42 -3.74 -17.78
N ILE A 240 -15.65 -2.43 -17.92
CA ILE A 240 -16.27 -1.86 -19.11
C ILE A 240 -15.22 -1.75 -20.21
N TRP A 241 -15.61 -2.03 -21.46
CA TRP A 241 -14.79 -2.17 -22.66
C TRP A 241 -13.39 -1.52 -22.66
N TRP A 242 -13.30 -0.20 -22.52
CA TRP A 242 -12.03 0.54 -22.64
C TRP A 242 -11.03 0.25 -21.52
N PHE A 243 -11.50 -0.33 -20.42
CA PHE A 243 -10.76 -0.67 -19.21
C PHE A 243 -10.73 -2.20 -18.97
N GLY A 244 -11.17 -3.01 -19.94
CA GLY A 244 -11.19 -4.47 -19.84
C GLY A 244 -10.19 -5.17 -20.76
N GLY A 245 -9.97 -6.45 -20.49
CA GLY A 245 -9.03 -7.31 -21.23
C GLY A 245 -7.56 -7.06 -20.91
N GLY A 246 -6.66 -7.84 -21.52
CA GLY A 246 -5.23 -7.77 -21.21
C GLY A 246 -4.95 -8.00 -19.73
N SER A 247 -4.30 -7.05 -19.06
CA SER A 247 -4.04 -7.14 -17.61
C SER A 247 -5.27 -6.86 -16.72
N ALA A 248 -6.41 -6.47 -17.28
CA ALA A 248 -7.66 -6.24 -16.55
C ALA A 248 -8.58 -7.47 -16.59
N ALA A 249 -9.75 -7.37 -15.94
CA ALA A 249 -10.78 -8.42 -16.00
C ALA A 249 -11.47 -8.44 -17.37
N PRO A 250 -12.19 -9.52 -17.73
CA PRO A 250 -12.96 -9.59 -18.96
C PRO A 250 -13.96 -8.42 -19.11
N SER A 251 -14.19 -8.01 -20.36
CA SER A 251 -15.15 -6.94 -20.62
C SER A 251 -16.59 -7.43 -20.42
N ILE A 252 -17.40 -6.64 -19.71
CA ILE A 252 -18.81 -6.96 -19.47
C ILE A 252 -19.59 -7.12 -20.78
N GLU A 253 -19.21 -6.39 -21.82
CA GLU A 253 -19.87 -6.49 -23.12
C GLU A 253 -19.76 -7.88 -23.77
N LEU A 254 -18.61 -8.56 -23.64
CA LEU A 254 -18.50 -9.95 -24.12
C LEU A 254 -19.29 -10.90 -23.23
N ILE A 255 -19.29 -10.66 -21.92
CA ILE A 255 -20.08 -11.45 -20.96
C ILE A 255 -21.58 -11.32 -21.24
N ASP A 256 -22.07 -10.12 -21.59
CA ASP A 256 -23.46 -9.88 -21.99
C ASP A 256 -23.85 -10.69 -23.23
N ILE A 257 -23.00 -10.73 -24.26
CA ILE A 257 -23.27 -11.54 -25.47
C ILE A 257 -23.41 -13.02 -25.10
N PHE A 258 -22.48 -13.55 -24.29
CA PHE A 258 -22.56 -14.93 -23.80
C PHE A 258 -23.83 -15.17 -22.98
N CYS A 259 -24.19 -14.26 -22.07
CA CYS A 259 -25.38 -14.37 -21.24
C CYS A 259 -26.66 -14.39 -22.10
N ARG A 260 -26.78 -13.49 -23.09
CA ARG A 260 -27.91 -13.48 -24.03
C ARG A 260 -28.03 -14.78 -24.82
N LYS A 261 -26.93 -15.31 -25.35
CA LYS A 261 -26.92 -16.59 -26.08
C LYS A 261 -27.28 -17.78 -25.18
N MET A 262 -26.91 -17.75 -23.90
CA MET A 262 -27.24 -18.80 -22.93
C MET A 262 -28.61 -18.62 -22.24
N GLY A 263 -29.32 -17.51 -22.47
CA GLY A 263 -30.56 -17.19 -21.76
C GLY A 263 -30.36 -16.89 -20.26
N VAL A 264 -29.18 -16.38 -19.88
CA VAL A 264 -28.86 -15.90 -18.53
C VAL A 264 -29.15 -14.40 -18.46
N GLU A 265 -29.87 -13.98 -17.42
CA GLU A 265 -30.16 -12.56 -17.19
C GLU A 265 -28.96 -11.93 -16.45
N LEU A 266 -28.37 -10.88 -17.01
CA LEU A 266 -27.27 -10.14 -16.41
C LEU A 266 -27.83 -8.98 -15.56
N GLU A 267 -27.41 -8.87 -14.30
CA GLU A 267 -27.88 -7.83 -13.36
C GLU A 267 -27.08 -6.53 -13.53
N ALA A 268 -27.26 -5.88 -14.70
CA ALA A 268 -26.83 -4.52 -15.00
C ALA A 268 -27.65 -3.96 -16.17
N ASP A 269 -27.79 -2.64 -16.25
CA ASP A 269 -28.42 -1.95 -17.38
C ASP A 269 -27.38 -1.67 -18.49
N MET A 270 -27.39 -2.50 -19.53
CA MET A 270 -26.41 -2.42 -20.62
C MET A 270 -26.56 -1.17 -21.50
N GLU A 271 -27.72 -0.49 -21.49
CA GLU A 271 -27.86 0.80 -22.17
C GLU A 271 -27.14 1.91 -21.40
N ALA A 272 -27.21 1.90 -20.08
CA ALA A 272 -26.42 2.78 -19.24
C ALA A 272 -24.92 2.47 -19.36
N VAL A 273 -24.53 1.18 -19.38
CA VAL A 273 -23.14 0.77 -19.64
C VAL A 273 -22.63 1.32 -20.98
N ALA A 274 -23.45 1.32 -22.02
CA ALA A 274 -23.07 1.91 -23.31
C ALA A 274 -22.79 3.42 -23.22
N LYS A 275 -23.55 4.16 -22.40
CA LYS A 275 -23.28 5.60 -22.14
C LYS A 275 -21.99 5.79 -21.36
N ILE A 276 -21.75 4.96 -20.34
CA ILE A 276 -20.50 4.98 -19.56
C ILE A 276 -19.31 4.69 -20.46
N ARG A 277 -19.39 3.67 -21.30
CA ARG A 277 -18.34 3.29 -22.27
C ARG A 277 -17.95 4.47 -23.17
N LYS A 278 -18.92 5.26 -23.64
CA LYS A 278 -18.64 6.44 -24.48
C LYS A 278 -17.81 7.48 -23.73
N GLU A 279 -18.14 7.76 -22.46
CA GLU A 279 -17.37 8.71 -21.64
C GLU A 279 -16.02 8.14 -21.18
N LEU A 280 -15.93 6.83 -20.93
CA LEU A 280 -14.67 6.16 -20.58
C LEU A 280 -13.61 6.27 -21.67
N LYS A 281 -14.01 6.41 -22.94
CA LYS A 281 -13.07 6.71 -24.03
C LYS A 281 -12.30 7.99 -23.74
N ASN A 282 -12.98 9.06 -23.34
CA ASN A 282 -12.35 10.34 -22.97
C ASN A 282 -11.45 10.20 -21.73
N ALA A 283 -11.89 9.44 -20.73
CA ALA A 283 -11.07 9.14 -19.56
C ALA A 283 -9.78 8.39 -19.93
N ARG A 284 -9.84 7.43 -20.86
CA ARG A 284 -8.66 6.73 -21.36
C ARG A 284 -7.73 7.63 -22.16
N ILE A 285 -8.26 8.55 -22.98
CA ILE A 285 -7.45 9.58 -23.67
C ILE A 285 -6.65 10.40 -22.64
N ALA A 286 -7.29 10.83 -21.55
CA ALA A 286 -6.62 11.57 -20.48
C ALA A 286 -5.55 10.77 -19.74
N LEU A 287 -5.53 9.44 -19.89
CA LEU A 287 -4.56 8.52 -19.30
C LEU A 287 -3.49 8.06 -20.30
N ALA A 288 -3.38 8.69 -21.48
CA ALA A 288 -2.46 8.25 -22.54
C ALA A 288 -0.99 8.13 -22.09
N ASP A 289 -0.54 8.94 -21.15
CA ASP A 289 0.83 8.88 -20.60
C ASP A 289 1.10 7.60 -19.80
N PHE A 290 0.04 6.95 -19.32
CA PHE A 290 0.11 5.73 -18.51
C PHE A 290 -0.43 4.49 -19.24
N ASP A 291 -0.99 4.66 -20.45
CA ASP A 291 -1.52 3.56 -21.26
C ASP A 291 -0.41 2.92 -22.10
N LEU A 292 0.02 1.71 -21.69
CA LEU A 292 1.01 0.92 -22.43
C LEU A 292 0.55 0.54 -23.84
N ASN A 293 -0.74 0.66 -24.14
CA ASN A 293 -1.36 0.37 -25.43
C ASN A 293 -1.91 1.62 -26.12
N LYS A 294 -1.47 2.84 -25.79
CA LYS A 294 -2.00 4.10 -26.34
C LYS A 294 -2.11 4.16 -27.87
N ASP A 295 -1.24 3.44 -28.59
CA ASP A 295 -1.20 3.42 -30.06
C ASP A 295 -1.98 2.24 -30.67
N LYS A 296 -2.54 1.35 -29.84
CA LYS A 296 -3.20 0.10 -30.25
C LYS A 296 -4.40 -0.21 -29.36
N TRP A 297 -5.43 0.63 -29.45
CA TRP A 297 -6.67 0.40 -28.73
C TRP A 297 -7.50 -0.72 -29.34
N PRO A 298 -8.35 -1.39 -28.54
CA PRO A 298 -9.43 -2.22 -29.06
C PRO A 298 -10.31 -1.43 -30.03
N LYS A 299 -10.98 -2.13 -30.94
CA LYS A 299 -11.99 -1.51 -31.80
C LYS A 299 -13.10 -0.91 -30.93
N ASP A 300 -13.76 0.13 -31.46
CA ASP A 300 -14.99 0.61 -30.83
C ASP A 300 -16.01 -0.53 -30.76
N PHE A 301 -16.52 -0.83 -29.57
CA PHE A 301 -17.37 -1.99 -29.36
C PHE A 301 -18.66 -1.91 -30.19
N ASP A 302 -19.32 -0.75 -30.22
CA ASP A 302 -20.62 -0.61 -30.87
C ASP A 302 -20.48 -0.79 -32.38
N GLU A 303 -19.44 -0.19 -32.97
CA GLU A 303 -19.14 -0.31 -34.40
C GLU A 303 -18.72 -1.74 -34.76
N ALA A 304 -17.83 -2.36 -33.96
CA ALA A 304 -17.35 -3.72 -34.21
C ALA A 304 -18.45 -4.76 -34.01
N TYR A 305 -19.30 -4.60 -33.00
CA TYR A 305 -20.41 -5.53 -32.75
C TYR A 305 -21.47 -5.43 -33.87
N ALA A 306 -21.80 -4.21 -34.32
CA ALA A 306 -22.72 -4.02 -35.45
C ALA A 306 -22.18 -4.59 -36.77
N ALA A 307 -20.86 -4.55 -36.97
CA ALA A 307 -20.18 -5.08 -38.15
C ALA A 307 -19.69 -6.54 -37.97
N MET A 308 -20.12 -7.24 -36.92
CA MET A 308 -19.61 -8.57 -36.57
C MET A 308 -20.01 -9.62 -37.63
N PRO A 309 -19.06 -10.30 -38.29
CA PRO A 309 -19.36 -11.36 -39.24
C PRO A 309 -20.03 -12.56 -38.57
N ALA A 310 -20.81 -13.31 -39.34
CA ALA A 310 -21.49 -14.52 -38.87
C ALA A 310 -20.50 -15.58 -38.34
N GLU A 311 -19.30 -15.64 -38.90
CA GLU A 311 -18.24 -16.54 -38.45
C GLU A 311 -17.76 -16.20 -37.04
N ILE A 312 -17.69 -14.91 -36.67
CA ILE A 312 -17.32 -14.50 -35.32
C ILE A 312 -18.47 -14.72 -34.34
N ASP A 313 -19.72 -14.47 -34.75
CA ASP A 313 -20.88 -14.80 -33.93
C ASP A 313 -20.94 -16.30 -33.60
N ALA A 314 -20.63 -17.16 -34.59
CA ALA A 314 -20.56 -18.61 -34.41
C ALA A 314 -19.45 -19.06 -33.44
N GLU A 315 -18.36 -18.29 -33.28
CA GLU A 315 -17.32 -18.59 -32.28
C GLU A 315 -17.86 -18.43 -30.85
N PHE A 316 -18.86 -17.58 -30.58
CA PHE A 316 -19.50 -17.52 -29.26
C PHE A 316 -20.27 -18.81 -28.95
N ASP A 317 -21.02 -19.34 -29.92
CA ASP A 317 -21.75 -20.60 -29.74
C ASP A 317 -20.77 -21.79 -29.59
N ARG A 318 -19.69 -21.80 -30.38
CA ARG A 318 -18.61 -22.79 -30.24
C ARG A 318 -17.96 -22.72 -28.86
N ALA A 319 -17.66 -21.54 -28.34
CA ALA A 319 -17.09 -21.36 -27.00
C ALA A 319 -18.06 -21.89 -25.92
N ILE A 320 -19.35 -21.58 -26.00
CA ILE A 320 -20.36 -22.09 -25.05
C ILE A 320 -20.39 -23.62 -25.04
N GLU A 321 -20.44 -24.26 -26.21
CA GLU A 321 -20.49 -25.72 -26.30
C GLU A 321 -19.18 -26.38 -25.84
N ALA A 322 -18.03 -25.79 -26.17
CA ALA A 322 -16.73 -26.25 -25.70
C ALA A 322 -16.62 -26.14 -24.16
N ALA A 323 -17.09 -25.04 -23.56
CA ALA A 323 -17.10 -24.86 -22.11
C ALA A 323 -18.01 -25.86 -21.39
N LYS A 324 -19.22 -26.13 -21.90
CA LYS A 324 -20.13 -27.16 -21.35
C LYS A 324 -19.51 -28.55 -21.40
N ALA A 325 -18.77 -28.85 -22.47
CA ALA A 325 -18.12 -30.14 -22.70
C ALA A 325 -16.71 -30.26 -22.08
N ASN A 326 -16.24 -29.24 -21.36
CA ASN A 326 -14.88 -29.16 -20.80
C ASN A 326 -13.76 -29.38 -21.83
N LYS A 327 -13.92 -28.81 -23.03
CA LYS A 327 -12.93 -28.87 -24.12
C LYS A 327 -12.08 -27.61 -24.12
N GLU A 328 -11.09 -27.56 -23.21
CA GLU A 328 -10.31 -26.34 -22.94
C GLU A 328 -9.63 -25.75 -24.18
N GLU A 329 -8.94 -26.56 -25.00
CA GLU A 329 -8.24 -26.05 -26.18
C GLU A 329 -9.20 -25.45 -27.21
N GLU A 330 -10.34 -26.09 -27.46
CA GLU A 330 -11.37 -25.59 -28.38
C GLU A 330 -12.00 -24.30 -27.86
N LEU A 331 -12.25 -24.23 -26.55
CA LEU A 331 -12.79 -23.05 -25.88
C LEU A 331 -11.82 -21.87 -25.95
N LEU A 332 -10.54 -22.08 -25.65
CA LEU A 332 -9.53 -21.02 -25.70
C LEU A 332 -9.35 -20.49 -27.12
N ASP A 333 -9.29 -21.37 -28.13
CA ASP A 333 -9.22 -20.95 -29.53
C ASP A 333 -10.42 -20.08 -29.93
N ALA A 334 -11.65 -20.47 -29.55
CA ALA A 334 -12.85 -19.70 -29.84
C ALA A 334 -12.83 -18.32 -29.14
N CYS A 335 -12.50 -18.27 -27.84
CA CYS A 335 -12.38 -17.02 -27.10
C CYS A 335 -11.29 -16.09 -27.68
N HIS A 336 -10.13 -16.62 -28.05
CA HIS A 336 -9.04 -15.82 -28.62
C HIS A 336 -9.39 -15.26 -30.00
N LYS A 337 -10.16 -15.98 -30.81
CA LYS A 337 -10.68 -15.46 -32.09
C LYS A 337 -11.67 -14.31 -31.89
N ILE A 338 -12.55 -14.43 -30.90
CA ILE A 338 -13.47 -13.35 -30.51
C ILE A 338 -12.66 -12.12 -30.08
N GLU A 339 -11.75 -12.28 -29.11
CA GLU A 339 -10.92 -11.18 -28.59
C GLU A 339 -10.07 -10.53 -29.70
N ALA A 340 -9.48 -11.33 -30.59
CA ALA A 340 -8.71 -10.86 -31.73
C ALA A 340 -9.55 -10.06 -32.73
N TYR A 341 -10.80 -10.49 -33.00
CA TYR A 341 -11.71 -9.72 -33.86
C TYR A 341 -11.96 -8.33 -33.30
N PHE A 342 -12.16 -8.21 -31.99
CA PHE A 342 -12.39 -6.95 -31.30
C PHE A 342 -11.11 -6.13 -31.04
N GLY A 343 -9.93 -6.69 -31.32
CA GLY A 343 -8.65 -6.00 -31.12
C GLY A 343 -8.22 -5.91 -29.65
N LEU A 344 -8.72 -6.80 -28.79
CA LEU A 344 -8.23 -6.90 -27.41
C LEU A 344 -6.78 -7.44 -27.39
N PRO A 345 -5.99 -7.13 -26.33
CA PRO A 345 -4.60 -7.57 -26.24
C PRO A 345 -4.47 -9.09 -26.30
N LYS A 346 -3.45 -9.58 -27.02
CA LYS A 346 -3.15 -11.02 -27.11
C LYS A 346 -2.69 -11.58 -25.75
N PRO A 347 -2.86 -12.89 -25.51
CA PRO A 347 -2.29 -13.57 -24.35
C PRO A 347 -0.80 -13.30 -24.19
N ASN A 348 -0.36 -13.03 -22.95
CA ASN A 348 1.04 -12.91 -22.60
C ASN A 348 1.59 -14.29 -22.21
N GLU A 349 2.23 -14.94 -23.18
CA GLU A 349 2.80 -16.28 -22.99
C GLU A 349 3.94 -16.31 -21.97
N LEU A 350 4.67 -15.21 -21.73
CA LEU A 350 5.70 -15.17 -20.69
C LEU A 350 5.09 -15.22 -19.29
N VAL A 351 4.02 -14.45 -19.06
CA VAL A 351 3.24 -14.46 -17.81
C VAL A 351 2.61 -15.83 -17.57
N LYS A 352 1.98 -16.38 -18.61
CA LYS A 352 1.41 -17.74 -18.58
C LYS A 352 2.46 -18.80 -18.26
N ASN A 353 3.65 -18.69 -18.86
CA ASN A 353 4.68 -19.70 -18.68
C ASN A 353 5.39 -19.64 -17.34
N ALA A 354 5.59 -18.43 -16.80
CA ALA A 354 6.23 -18.19 -15.52
C ALA A 354 5.27 -18.26 -14.32
N GLU A 355 3.96 -18.33 -14.55
CA GLU A 355 2.94 -18.40 -13.49
C GLU A 355 3.00 -17.20 -12.53
N VAL A 356 3.31 -16.01 -13.07
CA VAL A 356 3.47 -14.76 -12.32
C VAL A 356 2.46 -13.69 -12.75
N PRO A 357 2.00 -12.80 -11.85
CA PRO A 357 1.18 -11.66 -12.24
C PRO A 357 1.88 -10.74 -13.26
N GLY A 358 1.14 -10.21 -14.23
CA GLY A 358 1.70 -9.31 -15.25
C GLY A 358 2.38 -8.07 -14.67
N GLY A 359 1.80 -7.47 -13.62
CA GLY A 359 2.42 -6.33 -12.93
C GLY A 359 3.77 -6.65 -12.28
N MET A 360 3.95 -7.88 -11.77
CA MET A 360 5.24 -8.33 -11.22
C MET A 360 6.29 -8.42 -12.32
N TYR A 361 5.94 -8.98 -13.48
CA TYR A 361 6.84 -9.06 -14.63
C TYR A 361 7.26 -7.67 -15.13
N SER A 362 6.32 -6.77 -15.40
CA SER A 362 6.62 -5.43 -15.91
C SER A 362 7.47 -4.62 -14.93
N ASN A 363 7.20 -4.72 -13.62
CA ASN A 363 8.03 -4.08 -12.60
C ASN A 363 9.44 -4.65 -12.59
N MET A 364 9.60 -5.98 -12.66
CA MET A 364 10.92 -6.61 -12.69
C MET A 364 11.73 -6.16 -13.93
N VAL A 365 11.09 -6.07 -15.10
CA VAL A 365 11.72 -5.53 -16.32
C VAL A 365 12.17 -4.08 -16.13
N ALA A 366 11.31 -3.22 -15.59
CA ALA A 366 11.65 -1.83 -15.33
C ALA A 366 12.82 -1.71 -14.33
N ASN A 367 12.83 -2.54 -13.30
CA ASN A 367 13.87 -2.59 -12.28
C ASN A 367 15.22 -3.02 -12.87
N LEU A 368 15.23 -4.09 -13.67
CA LEU A 368 16.45 -4.56 -14.33
C LEU A 368 16.99 -3.54 -15.33
N ARG A 369 16.11 -2.84 -16.07
CA ARG A 369 16.51 -1.75 -16.95
C ARG A 369 17.16 -0.59 -16.19
N ALA A 370 16.61 -0.21 -15.04
CA ALA A 370 17.20 0.83 -14.20
C ALA A 370 18.60 0.44 -13.67
N LEU A 371 18.87 -0.87 -13.55
CA LEU A 371 20.15 -1.43 -13.13
C LEU A 371 21.11 -1.71 -14.30
N GLY A 372 20.69 -1.52 -15.55
CA GLY A 372 21.44 -1.93 -16.74
C GLY A 372 21.72 -3.45 -16.80
N ALA A 373 20.80 -4.25 -16.23
CA ALA A 373 20.93 -5.68 -16.01
C ALA A 373 19.78 -6.48 -16.67
N GLU A 374 19.26 -6.00 -17.80
CA GLU A 374 18.15 -6.64 -18.51
C GLU A 374 18.43 -8.10 -18.92
N ASP A 375 19.70 -8.43 -19.14
CA ASP A 375 20.16 -9.78 -19.46
C ASP A 375 19.98 -10.78 -18.31
N VAL A 376 19.66 -10.31 -17.09
CA VAL A 376 19.35 -11.14 -15.91
C VAL A 376 17.91 -11.67 -15.93
N LEU A 377 17.02 -11.06 -16.72
CA LEU A 377 15.57 -11.31 -16.63
C LEU A 377 15.20 -12.78 -16.78
N GLU A 378 15.74 -13.45 -17.79
CA GLU A 378 15.42 -14.86 -18.09
C GLU A 378 15.84 -15.79 -16.94
N GLU A 379 17.04 -15.58 -16.40
CA GLU A 379 17.55 -16.34 -15.28
C GLU A 379 16.72 -16.08 -14.01
N ALA A 380 16.40 -14.81 -13.72
CA ALA A 380 15.55 -14.45 -12.58
C ALA A 380 14.17 -15.11 -12.67
N MET A 381 13.54 -15.10 -13.85
CA MET A 381 12.24 -15.77 -14.06
C MET A 381 12.32 -17.28 -13.82
N ALA A 382 13.37 -17.94 -14.30
CA ALA A 382 13.58 -19.37 -14.06
C ALA A 382 13.78 -19.71 -12.58
N LEU A 383 14.20 -18.75 -11.75
CA LEU A 383 14.44 -18.93 -10.32
C LEU A 383 13.22 -18.65 -9.44
N ILE A 384 12.18 -18.00 -9.96
CA ILE A 384 10.95 -17.70 -9.21
C ILE A 384 10.33 -18.97 -8.57
N PRO A 385 10.16 -20.10 -9.30
CA PRO A 385 9.64 -21.34 -8.69
C PRO A 385 10.47 -21.82 -7.50
N LYS A 386 11.80 -21.72 -7.58
CA LYS A 386 12.71 -22.09 -6.49
C LYS A 386 12.51 -21.19 -5.28
N VAL A 387 12.59 -19.88 -5.47
CA VAL A 387 12.44 -18.90 -4.38
C VAL A 387 11.06 -19.02 -3.72
N ARG A 388 10.02 -19.23 -4.52
CA ARG A 388 8.65 -19.43 -4.04
C ARG A 388 8.53 -20.70 -3.20
N ARG A 389 9.13 -21.82 -3.63
CA ARG A 389 9.16 -23.08 -2.87
C ARG A 389 9.91 -22.92 -1.55
N ASP A 390 11.11 -22.33 -1.60
CA ASP A 390 11.94 -22.10 -0.42
C ASP A 390 11.24 -21.18 0.60
N ALA A 391 10.35 -20.29 0.14
CA ALA A 391 9.52 -19.41 0.97
C ALA A 391 8.14 -19.98 1.35
N GLY A 392 7.88 -21.28 1.17
CA GLY A 392 6.63 -21.91 1.63
C GLY A 392 5.46 -21.88 0.63
N LEU A 393 5.76 -21.80 -0.68
CA LEU A 393 4.80 -21.84 -1.80
C LEU A 393 3.73 -20.74 -1.80
N VAL A 394 4.06 -19.56 -1.28
CA VAL A 394 3.11 -18.43 -1.16
C VAL A 394 2.39 -18.09 -2.49
N PRO A 395 1.08 -17.75 -2.46
CA PRO A 395 0.42 -17.13 -3.60
C PRO A 395 1.18 -15.88 -4.04
N LEU A 396 1.34 -15.65 -5.35
CA LEU A 396 2.03 -14.48 -5.86
C LEU A 396 1.05 -13.31 -6.01
N VAL A 397 0.77 -12.62 -4.91
CA VAL A 397 -0.07 -11.42 -4.82
C VAL A 397 0.68 -10.34 -4.05
N THR A 398 0.25 -9.08 -4.05
CA THR A 398 0.94 -8.07 -3.22
C THR A 398 0.82 -8.40 -1.73
N PRO A 399 1.91 -8.43 -0.93
CA PRO A 399 3.30 -8.08 -1.32
C PRO A 399 4.17 -9.27 -1.76
N THR A 400 3.76 -10.52 -1.54
CA THR A 400 4.55 -11.74 -1.81
C THR A 400 5.07 -11.86 -3.24
N SER A 401 4.33 -11.41 -4.25
CA SER A 401 4.79 -11.38 -5.64
C SER A 401 6.05 -10.53 -5.82
N GLN A 402 6.08 -9.33 -5.22
CA GLN A 402 7.25 -8.45 -5.29
C GLN A 402 8.42 -9.00 -4.49
N ILE A 403 8.14 -9.60 -3.33
CA ILE A 403 9.14 -10.21 -2.45
C ILE A 403 9.85 -11.36 -3.17
N VAL A 404 9.09 -12.30 -3.74
CA VAL A 404 9.64 -13.46 -4.46
C VAL A 404 10.38 -13.02 -5.73
N GLY A 405 9.82 -12.08 -6.50
CA GLY A 405 10.42 -11.62 -7.76
C GLY A 405 11.74 -10.90 -7.56
N SER A 406 11.80 -9.97 -6.62
CA SER A 406 13.03 -9.26 -6.28
C SER A 406 14.10 -10.18 -5.69
N GLN A 407 13.70 -11.14 -4.86
CA GLN A 407 14.64 -12.11 -4.32
C GLN A 407 15.16 -13.06 -5.42
N ALA A 408 14.35 -13.39 -6.43
CA ALA A 408 14.81 -14.16 -7.58
C ALA A 408 15.85 -13.39 -8.41
N VAL A 409 15.68 -12.08 -8.59
CA VAL A 409 16.71 -11.22 -9.19
C VAL A 409 18.00 -11.24 -8.37
N ASN A 410 17.91 -11.03 -7.05
CA ASN A 410 19.09 -11.08 -6.18
C ASN A 410 19.81 -12.43 -6.25
N LEU A 411 19.06 -13.53 -6.31
CA LEU A 411 19.62 -14.87 -6.41
C LEU A 411 20.31 -15.11 -7.77
N ALA A 412 19.74 -14.61 -8.87
CA ALA A 412 20.39 -14.64 -10.18
C ALA A 412 21.73 -13.86 -10.16
N MET A 413 21.73 -12.67 -9.55
CA MET A 413 22.93 -11.85 -9.39
C MET A 413 24.00 -12.53 -8.51
N ASP A 414 23.60 -13.20 -7.42
CA ASP A 414 24.51 -13.99 -6.58
C ASP A 414 25.20 -15.08 -7.41
N ARG A 415 24.45 -15.84 -8.20
CA ARG A 415 24.98 -16.92 -9.04
C ARG A 415 25.97 -16.42 -10.08
N ARG A 416 25.65 -15.31 -10.75
CA ARG A 416 26.56 -14.66 -11.71
C ARG A 416 27.85 -14.17 -11.07
N ALA A 417 27.77 -13.72 -9.81
CA ALA A 417 28.93 -13.33 -9.02
C ALA A 417 29.68 -14.52 -8.40
N GLY A 418 29.28 -15.77 -8.68
CA GLY A 418 29.88 -16.97 -8.08
C GLY A 418 29.62 -17.10 -6.57
N LYS A 419 28.61 -16.39 -6.05
CA LYS A 419 28.23 -16.40 -4.64
C LYS A 419 27.18 -17.51 -4.38
N PRO A 420 27.13 -18.07 -3.16
CA PRO A 420 26.07 -19.00 -2.78
C PRO A 420 24.67 -18.35 -2.87
N ASP A 421 23.65 -19.16 -3.17
CA ASP A 421 22.25 -18.73 -3.17
C ASP A 421 21.87 -18.07 -1.82
N TYR A 422 21.15 -16.95 -1.91
CA TYR A 422 20.67 -16.14 -0.77
C TYR A 422 21.79 -15.46 0.03
N THR A 423 22.90 -15.10 -0.65
CA THR A 423 23.91 -14.22 -0.06
C THR A 423 23.32 -12.82 0.08
N ASN A 424 22.73 -12.29 -0.99
CA ASN A 424 21.97 -11.05 -0.96
C ASN A 424 20.48 -11.31 -0.70
N LYS A 425 19.93 -10.70 0.35
CA LYS A 425 18.55 -10.89 0.81
C LYS A 425 17.91 -9.54 1.06
N ASN A 426 16.70 -9.31 0.56
CA ASN A 426 15.93 -8.12 0.94
C ASN A 426 15.20 -8.32 2.27
N ASN A 427 14.89 -7.22 2.97
CA ASN A 427 14.30 -7.25 4.31
C ASN A 427 12.92 -7.93 4.32
N GLN A 428 12.11 -7.72 3.28
CA GLN A 428 10.78 -8.31 3.20
C GLN A 428 10.83 -9.84 2.98
N PHE A 429 11.82 -10.36 2.24
CA PHE A 429 12.04 -11.80 2.08
C PHE A 429 12.48 -12.44 3.40
N ILE A 430 13.38 -11.79 4.14
CA ILE A 430 13.76 -12.22 5.49
C ILE A 430 12.52 -12.27 6.40
N SER A 431 11.71 -11.21 6.37
CA SER A 431 10.50 -11.08 7.19
C SER A 431 9.44 -12.14 6.84
N LEU A 432 9.29 -12.45 5.54
CA LEU A 432 8.45 -13.55 5.05
C LEU A 432 8.91 -14.91 5.59
N VAL A 433 10.19 -15.24 5.42
CA VAL A 433 10.75 -16.52 5.89
C VAL A 433 10.71 -16.65 7.42
N LYS A 434 10.86 -15.52 8.13
CA LYS A 434 10.75 -15.44 9.58
C LYS A 434 9.33 -15.73 10.10
N GLY A 435 8.30 -15.48 9.30
CA GLY A 435 6.89 -15.66 9.67
C GLY A 435 6.15 -14.36 10.01
N GLU A 436 6.74 -13.19 9.76
CA GLU A 436 6.13 -11.90 10.13
C GLU A 436 4.87 -11.58 9.32
N TYR A 437 4.71 -12.20 8.15
CA TYR A 437 3.50 -12.06 7.33
C TYR A 437 2.38 -13.05 7.69
N GLY A 438 2.64 -14.04 8.56
CA GLY A 438 1.71 -15.12 8.88
C GLY A 438 2.19 -16.49 8.39
N LYS A 439 1.31 -17.49 8.48
CA LYS A 439 1.61 -18.86 8.10
C LYS A 439 1.53 -19.05 6.60
N THR A 440 2.60 -19.60 6.03
CA THR A 440 2.68 -19.95 4.60
C THR A 440 1.87 -21.23 4.31
N PRO A 441 1.40 -21.44 3.05
CA PRO A 441 0.71 -22.68 2.67
C PRO A 441 1.49 -23.96 3.01
N VAL A 442 2.81 -23.90 2.86
CA VAL A 442 3.75 -24.94 3.30
C VAL A 442 4.65 -24.39 4.37
N PRO A 443 4.84 -25.08 5.51
CA PRO A 443 5.82 -24.68 6.51
C PRO A 443 7.21 -24.50 5.89
N VAL A 444 7.85 -23.36 6.16
CA VAL A 444 9.23 -23.13 5.71
C VAL A 444 10.17 -24.06 6.47
N ASP A 445 11.09 -24.70 5.75
CA ASP A 445 12.09 -25.59 6.33
C ASP A 445 12.90 -24.88 7.44
N PRO A 446 13.01 -25.47 8.65
CA PRO A 446 13.69 -24.81 9.77
C PRO A 446 15.17 -24.48 9.50
N ALA A 447 15.90 -25.32 8.77
CA ALA A 447 17.29 -25.07 8.45
C ALA A 447 17.43 -23.94 7.41
N PHE A 448 16.52 -23.88 6.43
CA PHE A 448 16.43 -22.73 5.54
C PHE A 448 16.07 -21.45 6.29
N ARG A 449 15.10 -21.51 7.21
CA ARG A 449 14.73 -20.35 8.04
C ARG A 449 15.91 -19.84 8.87
N GLU A 450 16.68 -20.74 9.48
CA GLU A 450 17.90 -20.38 10.20
C GLU A 450 18.94 -19.72 9.28
N LYS A 451 19.15 -20.26 8.07
CA LYS A 451 20.05 -19.67 7.07
C LYS A 451 19.66 -18.24 6.69
N ILE A 452 18.37 -17.97 6.57
CA ILE A 452 17.86 -16.66 6.12
C ILE A 452 17.76 -15.65 7.27
N THR A 453 17.34 -16.09 8.46
CA THR A 453 16.92 -15.21 9.56
C THR A 453 17.82 -15.28 10.79
N GLY A 454 18.73 -16.25 10.86
CA GLY A 454 19.55 -16.55 12.04
C GLY A 454 18.82 -17.33 13.14
N SER A 455 17.60 -17.82 12.89
CA SER A 455 16.78 -18.58 13.83
C SER A 455 15.95 -19.65 13.11
N PRO A 456 15.89 -20.90 13.59
CA PRO A 456 15.00 -21.91 13.00
C PRO A 456 13.52 -21.73 13.40
N GLU A 457 13.28 -20.97 14.48
CA GLU A 457 11.94 -20.70 15.00
C GLU A 457 11.18 -19.68 14.15
N GLU A 458 9.93 -20.00 13.85
CA GLU A 458 8.97 -19.07 13.24
C GLU A 458 8.54 -18.02 14.27
N LYS A 459 8.57 -16.75 13.88
CA LYS A 459 8.24 -15.61 14.74
C LYS A 459 7.23 -14.71 14.02
N PRO A 460 5.96 -14.68 14.47
CA PRO A 460 4.96 -13.78 13.92
C PRO A 460 5.34 -12.33 14.22
N TYR A 461 4.76 -11.41 13.46
CA TYR A 461 4.98 -9.99 13.68
C TYR A 461 4.45 -9.56 15.05
N ASP A 462 5.29 -8.86 15.81
CA ASP A 462 4.89 -8.29 17.09
C ASP A 462 4.13 -6.98 16.87
N VAL A 463 2.80 -7.07 16.83
CA VAL A 463 1.92 -5.90 16.68
C VAL A 463 2.04 -4.90 17.85
N SER A 464 2.61 -5.29 18.99
CA SER A 464 2.86 -4.35 20.11
C SER A 464 4.01 -3.40 19.83
N SER A 465 4.83 -3.70 18.81
CA SER A 465 5.89 -2.80 18.31
C SER A 465 5.35 -1.62 17.49
N TYR A 466 4.06 -1.65 17.10
CA TYR A 466 3.43 -0.57 16.35
C TYR A 466 3.50 0.75 17.11
N LYS A 467 3.93 1.81 16.42
CA LYS A 467 3.96 3.17 16.94
C LYS A 467 3.06 4.05 16.10
N THR A 468 2.14 4.73 16.78
CA THR A 468 1.31 5.75 16.13
C THR A 468 2.20 6.82 15.52
N PRO A 469 2.05 7.12 14.23
CA PRO A 469 2.83 8.17 13.57
C PRO A 469 2.61 9.54 14.23
N ALA A 470 3.65 10.36 14.23
CA ALA A 470 3.58 11.70 14.79
C ALA A 470 2.64 12.60 13.96
N ASN A 471 1.84 13.42 14.64
CA ASN A 471 1.02 14.48 14.05
C ASN A 471 1.58 15.85 14.49
N PRO A 472 2.67 16.34 13.87
CA PRO A 472 3.33 17.57 14.28
C PRO A 472 2.48 18.82 13.98
N VAL A 473 2.78 19.90 14.70
CA VAL A 473 2.30 21.24 14.37
C VAL A 473 3.24 21.85 13.33
N LEU A 474 2.67 22.49 12.31
CA LEU A 474 3.40 23.11 11.22
C LEU A 474 3.42 24.62 11.41
N ASP A 475 4.42 25.12 12.15
CA ASP A 475 4.57 26.56 12.44
C ASP A 475 4.62 27.40 11.15
N LYS A 476 5.26 26.87 10.10
CA LYS A 476 5.37 27.50 8.77
C LYS A 476 4.04 27.74 8.07
N PHE A 477 2.97 27.03 8.45
CA PHE A 477 1.64 27.13 7.84
C PHE A 477 0.59 27.59 8.85
N GLY A 478 0.96 28.53 9.73
CA GLY A 478 0.05 29.14 10.69
C GLY A 478 -0.19 28.30 11.95
N GLY A 479 0.72 27.37 12.28
CA GLY A 479 0.64 26.57 13.52
C GLY A 479 -0.50 25.55 13.52
N VAL A 480 -0.94 25.10 12.35
CA VAL A 480 -1.93 24.03 12.20
C VAL A 480 -1.30 22.66 12.39
N LYS A 481 -2.06 21.69 12.89
CA LYS A 481 -1.62 20.28 12.90
C LYS A 481 -1.51 19.74 11.48
N LEU A 482 -0.60 18.80 11.27
CA LEU A 482 -0.43 18.10 10.00
C LEU A 482 -1.72 17.38 9.58
N ALA A 483 -2.28 16.54 10.45
CA ALA A 483 -3.61 15.97 10.31
C ALA A 483 -4.60 16.69 11.23
N ILE A 484 -5.75 17.11 10.68
CA ILE A 484 -6.75 17.95 11.37
C ILE A 484 -8.05 17.21 11.71
N ASN A 485 -8.20 15.97 11.26
CA ASN A 485 -9.38 15.13 11.53
C ASN A 485 -9.02 13.63 11.53
N ASP A 486 -9.95 12.80 11.99
CA ASP A 486 -9.78 11.34 12.10
C ASP A 486 -9.39 10.67 10.78
N GLU A 487 -9.89 11.17 9.64
CA GLU A 487 -9.58 10.59 8.33
C GLU A 487 -8.13 10.79 7.95
N GLU A 488 -7.60 11.98 8.18
CA GLU A 488 -6.20 12.32 7.95
C GLU A 488 -5.27 11.63 8.95
N GLU A 489 -5.69 11.48 10.21
CA GLU A 489 -4.96 10.69 11.20
C GLU A 489 -4.88 9.21 10.79
N LEU A 490 -5.96 8.64 10.24
CA LEU A 490 -5.94 7.30 9.66
C LEU A 490 -5.04 7.21 8.44
N LEU A 491 -4.98 8.23 7.58
CA LEU A 491 -4.04 8.25 6.45
C LEU A 491 -2.59 8.22 6.95
N LEU A 492 -2.26 8.99 7.99
CA LEU A 492 -0.94 8.92 8.64
C LEU A 492 -0.68 7.53 9.22
N ALA A 493 -1.65 6.93 9.91
CA ALA A 493 -1.51 5.60 10.51
C ALA A 493 -1.26 4.50 9.47
N LEU A 494 -1.89 4.60 8.29
CA LEU A 494 -1.87 3.58 7.24
C LEU A 494 -0.71 3.75 6.24
N LEU A 495 -0.34 5.00 5.92
CA LEU A 495 0.61 5.35 4.87
C LEU A 495 1.45 6.58 5.27
N PRO A 496 2.24 6.51 6.36
CA PRO A 496 2.80 7.69 7.03
C PRO A 496 3.66 8.58 6.12
N ALA A 497 4.55 8.00 5.32
CA ALA A 497 5.41 8.78 4.42
C ALA A 497 4.59 9.53 3.35
N VAL A 498 3.61 8.85 2.75
CA VAL A 498 2.76 9.41 1.69
C VAL A 498 1.82 10.48 2.24
N ALA A 499 1.16 10.16 3.35
CA ALA A 499 0.23 11.05 4.02
C ALA A 499 0.94 12.30 4.55
N LYS A 500 2.16 12.18 5.10
CA LYS A 500 2.94 13.35 5.53
C LYS A 500 3.16 14.35 4.39
N THR A 501 3.62 13.88 3.24
CA THR A 501 3.84 14.75 2.07
C THR A 501 2.53 15.34 1.56
N PHE A 502 1.50 14.51 1.37
CA PHE A 502 0.18 14.93 0.91
C PHE A 502 -0.45 16.00 1.82
N LEU A 503 -0.51 15.73 3.13
CA LEU A 503 -1.10 16.64 4.10
C LEU A 503 -0.30 17.93 4.24
N THR A 504 1.03 17.87 4.21
CA THR A 504 1.87 19.09 4.21
C THR A 504 1.53 19.99 3.04
N ASN A 505 1.36 19.42 1.84
CA ASN A 505 0.96 20.17 0.66
C ASN A 505 -0.46 20.74 0.76
N GLN A 506 -1.40 20.01 1.36
CA GLN A 506 -2.75 20.52 1.64
C GLN A 506 -2.70 21.71 2.61
N ARG A 507 -1.98 21.58 3.73
CA ARG A 507 -1.81 22.67 4.73
C ARG A 507 -1.15 23.90 4.10
N LYS A 508 -0.16 23.71 3.23
CA LYS A 508 0.46 24.80 2.47
C LYS A 508 -0.57 25.50 1.57
N ALA A 509 -1.32 24.75 0.78
CA ALA A 509 -2.33 25.31 -0.13
C ALA A 509 -3.45 26.05 0.62
N GLU A 510 -3.93 25.48 1.73
CA GLU A 510 -4.92 26.12 2.61
C GLU A 510 -4.37 27.42 3.22
N TYR A 511 -3.12 27.42 3.66
CA TYR A 511 -2.45 28.61 4.21
C TYR A 511 -2.31 29.71 3.16
N GLU A 512 -1.86 29.37 1.95
CA GLU A 512 -1.73 30.30 0.82
C GLU A 512 -3.09 30.87 0.40
N ALA A 513 -4.13 30.03 0.32
CA ALA A 513 -5.50 30.47 0.01
C ALA A 513 -6.05 31.42 1.09
N ASN A 514 -5.82 31.13 2.37
CA ASN A 514 -6.23 31.99 3.48
C ASN A 514 -5.47 33.32 3.50
N LYS A 515 -4.18 33.32 3.16
CA LYS A 515 -3.38 34.55 2.99
C LYS A 515 -3.91 35.40 1.83
N ALA A 516 -4.29 34.77 0.71
CA ALA A 516 -4.86 35.46 -0.45
C ALA A 516 -6.27 36.03 -0.19
N ALA A 517 -7.04 35.40 0.71
CA ALA A 517 -8.39 35.83 1.09
C ALA A 517 -8.43 36.90 2.20
N ALA A 518 -7.30 37.23 2.83
CA ALA A 518 -7.23 38.26 3.86
C ALA A 518 -7.46 39.66 3.25
N PRO A 519 -8.30 40.52 3.85
CA PRO A 519 -8.55 41.86 3.32
C PRO A 519 -7.25 42.67 3.31
N LYS A 520 -6.87 43.17 2.12
CA LYS A 520 -5.77 44.15 1.99
C LYS A 520 -6.13 45.36 2.87
N ALA A 521 -5.32 45.63 3.89
CA ALA A 521 -5.44 46.83 4.69
C ALA A 521 -5.37 48.06 3.77
N GLU A 522 -6.24 49.05 3.99
CA GLU A 522 -6.25 50.31 3.24
C GLU A 522 -4.85 50.93 3.28
N ALA A 523 -4.29 51.17 2.09
CA ALA A 523 -3.01 51.85 1.94
C ALA A 523 -3.09 53.23 2.63
N VAL A 524 -2.37 53.38 3.73
CA VAL A 524 -2.21 54.68 4.39
C VAL A 524 -1.39 55.56 3.45
N ALA A 525 -2.00 56.64 2.96
CA ALA A 525 -1.33 57.62 2.11
C ALA A 525 -0.04 58.13 2.74
N ALA A 526 1.08 58.01 2.03
CA ALA A 526 2.39 58.48 2.48
C ALA A 526 2.38 60.00 2.70
N ALA A 527 2.90 60.45 3.84
CA ALA A 527 3.11 61.85 4.16
C ALA A 527 4.28 62.44 3.32
N PRO A 528 4.29 63.74 3.01
CA PRO A 528 5.25 64.34 2.08
C PRO A 528 6.67 64.36 2.66
N GLN A 529 7.64 63.83 1.89
CA GLN A 529 9.06 63.78 2.24
C GLN A 529 9.71 65.18 2.11
N GLY A 530 10.38 65.63 3.17
CA GLY A 530 11.40 66.68 3.09
C GLY A 530 12.72 66.14 2.55
N ASP A 531 13.53 67.04 1.97
CA ASP A 531 14.77 66.75 1.23
C ASP A 531 15.71 65.76 1.94
N VAL A 532 16.25 64.80 1.19
CA VAL A 532 17.23 63.81 1.65
C VAL A 532 18.57 64.51 1.90
N THR A 533 19.08 64.42 3.13
CA THR A 533 20.27 65.17 3.57
C THR A 533 21.45 64.28 3.99
N GLY A 534 21.25 62.95 4.08
CA GLY A 534 22.28 61.95 4.39
C GLY A 534 22.62 61.00 3.23
N PRO A 535 23.65 60.14 3.38
CA PRO A 535 24.00 59.11 2.40
C PRO A 535 22.85 58.09 2.23
N VAL A 536 22.56 57.72 0.98
CA VAL A 536 21.49 56.78 0.64
C VAL A 536 21.99 55.46 0.04
N PHE A 537 21.21 54.41 0.25
CA PHE A 537 21.26 53.15 -0.48
C PHE A 537 20.09 53.09 -1.47
N CYS A 538 20.37 52.71 -2.71
CA CYS A 538 19.42 52.79 -3.83
C CYS A 538 19.07 51.41 -4.38
N ALA A 539 17.92 51.31 -5.06
CA ALA A 539 17.48 50.08 -5.71
C ALA A 539 18.40 49.71 -6.89
N PRO A 540 18.95 48.49 -6.94
CA PRO A 540 19.82 48.07 -8.04
C PRO A 540 19.05 47.84 -9.35
N MET A 541 17.74 47.60 -9.26
CA MET A 541 16.83 47.49 -10.39
C MET A 541 15.38 47.70 -9.94
N GLY A 542 14.51 48.05 -10.88
CA GLY A 542 13.09 48.25 -10.59
C GLY A 542 12.35 46.95 -10.25
N GLY A 543 11.40 47.05 -9.32
CA GLY A 543 10.58 45.92 -8.84
C GLY A 543 9.63 46.35 -7.72
N THR A 544 8.82 45.41 -7.23
CA THR A 544 7.80 45.67 -6.18
C THR A 544 8.34 45.26 -4.81
N VAL A 545 8.31 46.15 -3.82
CA VAL A 545 8.72 45.81 -2.44
C VAL A 545 7.75 44.80 -1.84
N MET A 546 8.26 43.67 -1.36
CA MET A 546 7.45 42.60 -0.77
C MET A 546 7.50 42.61 0.76
N GLU A 547 8.68 42.88 1.33
CA GLU A 547 8.90 42.89 2.78
C GLU A 547 10.05 43.86 3.11
N ILE A 548 9.93 44.67 4.16
CA ILE A 548 11.02 45.52 4.65
C ILE A 548 11.56 44.93 5.96
N ARG A 549 12.86 44.61 6.00
CA ARG A 549 13.50 43.91 7.14
C ARG A 549 14.24 44.83 8.12
N ILE A 550 14.26 46.13 7.86
CA ILE A 550 14.92 47.14 8.70
C ILE A 550 13.96 48.24 9.12
N LYS A 551 14.24 48.88 10.26
CA LYS A 551 13.52 50.06 10.74
C LYS A 551 14.48 51.21 11.08
N PRO A 552 14.00 52.46 11.15
CA PRO A 552 14.79 53.57 11.64
C PRO A 552 15.43 53.27 13.01
N GLY A 553 16.73 53.52 13.14
CA GLY A 553 17.56 53.25 14.31
C GLY A 553 18.33 51.93 14.28
N ASP A 554 18.08 51.04 13.31
CA ASP A 554 18.82 49.78 13.19
C ASP A 554 20.23 50.00 12.64
N GLU A 555 21.20 49.26 13.17
CA GLU A 555 22.56 49.19 12.64
C GLU A 555 22.62 48.10 11.57
N VAL A 556 22.88 48.48 10.31
CA VAL A 556 22.99 47.57 9.16
C VAL A 556 24.46 47.41 8.81
N LYS A 557 24.91 46.17 8.57
CA LYS A 557 26.25 45.87 8.09
C LYS A 557 26.24 45.60 6.58
N PRO A 558 27.36 45.83 5.87
CA PRO A 558 27.47 45.44 4.48
C PRO A 558 27.19 43.93 4.31
N GLY A 559 26.25 43.59 3.44
CA GLY A 559 25.76 42.24 3.19
C GLY A 559 24.45 41.88 3.91
N ASP A 560 23.99 42.69 4.87
CA ASP A 560 22.71 42.44 5.53
C ASP A 560 21.53 42.73 4.58
N VAL A 561 20.54 41.84 4.58
CA VAL A 561 19.34 41.99 3.74
C VAL A 561 18.41 43.02 4.35
N VAL A 562 18.21 44.13 3.62
CA VAL A 562 17.41 45.26 4.10
C VAL A 562 15.94 45.18 3.68
N LEU A 563 15.64 44.59 2.53
CA LEU A 563 14.28 44.33 2.07
C LEU A 563 14.24 43.18 1.07
N VAL A 564 13.06 42.63 0.85
CA VAL A 564 12.77 41.65 -0.21
C VAL A 564 11.92 42.33 -1.26
N TYR A 565 12.25 42.16 -2.53
CA TYR A 565 11.46 42.72 -3.63
C TYR A 565 11.28 41.73 -4.78
N GLU A 566 10.13 41.80 -5.43
CA GLU A 566 9.82 41.01 -6.62
C GLU A 566 10.30 41.76 -7.86
N ALA A 567 11.22 41.14 -8.59
CA ALA A 567 11.64 41.59 -9.91
C ALA A 567 11.83 40.37 -10.81
N MET A 568 11.45 40.50 -12.09
CA MET A 568 11.55 39.42 -13.07
C MET A 568 10.84 38.11 -12.64
N LYS A 569 9.72 38.21 -11.91
CA LYS A 569 8.91 37.08 -11.39
C LYS A 569 9.62 36.19 -10.36
N MET A 570 10.65 36.72 -9.69
CA MET A 570 11.33 36.05 -8.58
C MET A 570 11.45 37.01 -7.40
N GLU A 571 11.39 36.45 -6.18
CA GLU A 571 11.70 37.17 -4.95
C GLU A 571 13.23 37.32 -4.84
N ASN A 572 13.69 38.55 -4.65
CA ASN A 572 15.10 38.87 -4.51
C ASN A 572 15.33 39.53 -3.15
N ASP A 573 16.27 38.96 -2.38
CA ASP A 573 16.78 39.55 -1.16
C ASP A 573 17.74 40.68 -1.51
N LEU A 574 17.41 41.91 -1.10
CA LEU A 574 18.24 43.08 -1.35
C LEU A 574 19.22 43.28 -0.19
N ALA A 575 20.47 42.87 -0.38
CA ALA A 575 21.56 43.11 0.55
C ALA A 575 22.10 44.55 0.42
N CYS A 576 22.32 45.22 1.55
CA CYS A 576 22.92 46.56 1.55
C CYS A 576 24.43 46.48 1.34
N ASP A 577 24.96 47.27 0.41
CA ASP A 577 26.40 47.36 0.16
C ASP A 577 27.12 48.34 1.10
N LYS A 578 26.35 49.10 1.90
CA LYS A 578 26.83 50.07 2.88
C LYS A 578 26.47 49.64 4.30
N GLY A 579 27.33 50.01 5.25
CA GLY A 579 27.05 49.85 6.67
C GLY A 579 26.75 51.21 7.33
N GLY A 580 25.83 51.23 8.28
CA GLY A 580 25.48 52.44 9.02
C GLY A 580 24.19 52.30 9.83
N ILE A 581 23.88 53.34 10.60
CA ILE A 581 22.62 53.44 11.34
C ILE A 581 21.53 54.00 10.42
N VAL A 582 20.41 53.29 10.31
CA VAL A 582 19.29 53.67 9.45
C VAL A 582 18.60 54.90 10.02
N LYS A 583 18.66 56.03 9.31
CA LYS A 583 17.94 57.26 9.69
C LYS A 583 16.46 57.17 9.34
N ARG A 584 16.14 56.70 8.13
CA ARG A 584 14.76 56.39 7.69
C ARG A 584 14.72 55.49 6.45
N VAL A 585 13.64 54.73 6.31
CA VAL A 585 13.30 53.98 5.09
C VAL A 585 12.37 54.84 4.23
N LEU A 586 12.65 54.93 2.94
CA LEU A 586 12.01 55.87 1.99
C LEU A 586 10.91 55.22 1.13
N VAL A 587 10.71 53.90 1.28
CA VAL A 587 9.72 53.08 0.55
C VAL A 587 8.86 52.28 1.52
N ALA A 588 7.65 51.92 1.10
CA ALA A 588 6.72 51.06 1.85
C ALA A 588 6.53 49.69 1.16
N GLU A 589 6.04 48.70 1.90
CA GLU A 589 5.67 47.40 1.33
C GLU A 589 4.54 47.58 0.30
N GLY A 590 4.73 47.00 -0.89
CA GLY A 590 3.86 47.16 -2.05
C GLY A 590 4.23 48.29 -3.01
N ASP A 591 5.20 49.15 -2.67
CA ASP A 591 5.66 50.20 -3.58
C ASP A 591 6.44 49.62 -4.78
N VAL A 592 6.24 50.23 -5.95
CA VAL A 592 7.05 49.94 -7.14
C VAL A 592 8.25 50.87 -7.15
N MET A 593 9.44 50.30 -7.00
CA MET A 593 10.71 51.02 -7.03
C MET A 593 11.24 51.08 -8.45
N ALA A 594 11.82 52.22 -8.85
CA ALA A 594 12.60 52.34 -10.08
C ALA A 594 14.08 52.00 -9.83
N THR A 595 14.82 51.67 -10.89
CA THR A 595 16.29 51.54 -10.82
C THR A 595 16.91 52.85 -10.30
N ASP A 596 17.88 52.72 -9.40
CA ASP A 596 18.59 53.81 -8.70
C ASP A 596 17.73 54.68 -7.77
N GLN A 597 16.48 54.29 -7.48
CA GLN A 597 15.63 55.00 -6.51
C GLN A 597 16.20 54.87 -5.08
N PRO A 598 16.33 55.98 -4.32
CA PRO A 598 16.75 55.92 -2.91
C PRO A 598 15.76 55.13 -2.05
N LEU A 599 16.28 54.18 -1.28
CA LEU A 599 15.50 53.25 -0.45
C LEU A 599 15.69 53.49 1.04
N VAL A 600 16.93 53.75 1.45
CA VAL A 600 17.31 53.90 2.86
C VAL A 600 18.26 55.07 2.99
N GLU A 601 18.01 55.97 3.94
CA GLU A 601 18.92 57.05 4.32
C GLU A 601 19.67 56.65 5.61
N PHE A 602 20.99 56.81 5.64
CA PHE A 602 21.86 56.49 6.79
C PHE A 602 22.37 57.74 7.52
N GLU A 603 22.73 57.60 8.80
CA GLU A 603 23.42 58.63 9.57
C GLU A 603 24.90 58.74 9.16
N GLY A 604 25.43 59.96 9.02
CA GLY A 604 26.79 60.19 8.50
C GLY A 604 27.89 60.03 9.55
N GLY A 605 28.65 58.93 9.46
CA GLY A 605 29.91 58.71 10.21
C GLY A 605 30.52 57.33 9.93
N GLU A 606 31.83 57.28 9.62
CA GLU A 606 32.58 56.08 9.20
C GLU A 606 32.60 54.93 10.23
N ALA A 607 32.49 53.69 9.75
CA ALA A 607 32.77 52.48 10.51
C ALA A 607 33.87 51.62 9.85
N ALA A 608 34.82 51.15 10.66
CA ALA A 608 35.90 50.22 10.29
C ALA A 608 35.59 48.77 10.78
N PRO A 609 36.14 47.71 10.16
CA PRO A 609 35.67 46.33 10.35
C PRO A 609 36.52 45.51 11.34
N ALA A 610 35.93 44.49 11.98
CA ALA A 610 36.30 43.06 11.79
C ALA A 610 35.85 42.09 12.92
N SER A 611 35.49 40.88 12.45
CA SER A 611 35.81 39.54 12.97
C SER A 611 34.74 38.70 13.69
N ALA A 612 34.88 37.40 13.43
CA ALA A 612 33.93 36.30 13.52
C ALA A 612 34.29 35.30 14.63
N GLY A 613 33.35 34.38 14.90
CA GLY A 613 33.66 33.11 15.56
C GLY A 613 32.43 32.21 15.67
N ALA A 614 32.42 31.11 14.92
CA ALA A 614 31.54 29.95 15.12
C ALA A 614 32.38 28.65 15.01
N PRO A 615 32.01 27.55 15.69
CA PRO A 615 32.91 26.43 15.98
C PRO A 615 33.04 25.40 14.83
N GLU A 616 34.11 24.62 14.90
CA GLU A 616 34.66 23.71 13.87
C GLU A 616 33.70 22.60 13.40
N ALA A 617 33.56 22.47 12.08
CA ALA A 617 32.89 21.39 11.37
C ALA A 617 33.93 20.37 10.83
N VAL A 618 33.55 19.09 10.77
CA VAL A 618 34.31 18.05 10.04
C VAL A 618 34.44 18.50 8.58
N THR A 619 35.67 18.67 8.09
CA THR A 619 35.94 19.07 6.72
C THR A 619 35.73 17.88 5.78
N GLY A 620 34.78 18.00 4.85
CA GLY A 620 34.50 17.00 3.82
C GLY A 620 35.70 16.81 2.89
N SER A 621 35.99 15.56 2.52
CA SER A 621 37.07 15.22 1.60
C SER A 621 36.71 15.38 0.13
N GLY A 622 35.43 15.65 -0.18
CA GLY A 622 34.87 15.60 -1.53
C GLY A 622 34.58 14.18 -2.03
N GLU A 623 34.96 13.13 -1.28
CA GLU A 623 34.57 11.76 -1.61
C GLU A 623 33.12 11.51 -1.18
N THR A 624 32.30 11.08 -2.14
CA THR A 624 30.88 10.86 -1.94
C THR A 624 30.49 9.41 -2.20
N MET A 625 29.52 8.95 -1.41
CA MET A 625 28.74 7.76 -1.71
C MET A 625 27.51 8.18 -2.49
N ASN A 626 27.23 7.48 -3.58
CA ASN A 626 26.10 7.77 -4.46
C ASN A 626 24.99 6.73 -4.29
N ALA A 627 23.76 7.15 -4.55
CA ALA A 627 22.60 6.29 -4.55
C ALA A 627 22.71 5.26 -5.70
N PRO A 628 22.65 3.95 -5.42
CA PRO A 628 22.77 2.91 -6.46
C PRO A 628 21.54 2.85 -7.38
N MET A 629 20.41 3.41 -6.93
CA MET A 629 19.19 3.53 -7.69
C MET A 629 18.30 4.62 -7.09
N GLY A 630 17.40 5.17 -7.90
CA GLY A 630 16.41 6.12 -7.40
C GLY A 630 15.41 5.50 -6.42
N GLY A 631 15.03 6.26 -5.39
CA GLY A 631 14.15 5.81 -4.31
C GLY A 631 13.82 6.93 -3.32
N THR A 632 12.97 6.66 -2.33
CA THR A 632 12.67 7.58 -1.21
C THR A 632 13.49 7.20 0.01
N VAL A 633 14.23 8.13 0.59
CA VAL A 633 14.99 7.93 1.83
C VAL A 633 14.00 7.67 2.97
N LEU A 634 14.11 6.53 3.65
CA LEU A 634 13.24 6.20 4.78
C LEU A 634 13.87 6.58 6.11
N GLU A 635 15.10 6.14 6.35
CA GLU A 635 15.79 6.33 7.64
C GLU A 635 17.30 6.21 7.48
N PHE A 636 18.06 7.15 8.06
CA PHE A 636 19.51 6.99 8.20
C PHE A 636 19.87 6.16 9.43
N LYS A 637 20.74 5.16 9.24
CA LYS A 637 21.29 4.35 10.34
C LYS A 637 22.58 4.93 10.93
N VAL A 638 23.10 5.99 10.32
CA VAL A 638 24.32 6.70 10.71
C VAL A 638 24.06 8.20 10.83
N LYS A 639 24.90 8.88 11.61
CA LYS A 639 24.87 10.33 11.81
C LYS A 639 26.20 10.95 11.38
N VAL A 640 26.19 12.26 11.16
CA VAL A 640 27.43 13.03 10.93
C VAL A 640 28.38 12.82 12.11
N GLY A 641 29.61 12.41 11.81
CA GLY A 641 30.66 12.04 12.76
C GLY A 641 30.79 10.54 13.04
N ASP A 642 29.85 9.70 12.63
CA ASP A 642 29.95 8.25 12.81
C ASP A 642 31.01 7.64 11.87
N THR A 643 31.65 6.55 12.33
CA THR A 643 32.60 5.78 11.51
C THR A 643 31.93 4.50 11.03
N VAL A 644 32.07 4.20 9.74
CA VAL A 644 31.48 3.02 9.09
C VAL A 644 32.56 2.15 8.46
N GLN A 645 32.30 0.85 8.30
CA GLN A 645 33.10 -0.11 7.55
C GLN A 645 32.33 -0.67 6.34
N PRO A 646 33.02 -1.20 5.31
CA PRO A 646 32.37 -1.85 4.18
C PRO A 646 31.40 -2.94 4.63
N GLY A 647 30.15 -2.86 4.18
CA GLY A 647 29.07 -3.76 4.57
C GLY A 647 28.18 -3.28 5.73
N ASP A 648 28.56 -2.21 6.44
CA ASP A 648 27.70 -1.60 7.45
C ASP A 648 26.48 -0.94 6.78
N VAL A 649 25.29 -1.10 7.35
CA VAL A 649 24.07 -0.45 6.83
C VAL A 649 24.09 1.03 7.20
N VAL A 650 24.07 1.90 6.19
CA VAL A 650 24.13 3.37 6.37
C VAL A 650 22.77 4.05 6.20
N LEU A 651 21.94 3.54 5.29
CA LEU A 651 20.67 4.14 4.90
C LEU A 651 19.66 3.04 4.58
N VAL A 652 18.43 3.18 5.05
CA VAL A 652 17.27 2.42 4.59
C VAL A 652 16.47 3.30 3.65
N TYR A 653 16.17 2.80 2.46
CA TYR A 653 15.42 3.55 1.45
C TYR A 653 14.35 2.67 0.78
N GLU A 654 13.23 3.29 0.41
CA GLU A 654 12.17 2.68 -0.38
C GLU A 654 12.54 2.83 -1.86
N ALA A 655 12.80 1.72 -2.53
CA ALA A 655 12.86 1.67 -3.98
C ALA A 655 12.04 0.48 -4.45
N MET A 656 11.37 0.64 -5.59
CA MET A 656 10.56 -0.43 -6.18
C MET A 656 9.49 -0.98 -5.21
N LYS A 657 9.00 -0.14 -4.30
CA LYS A 657 8.04 -0.45 -3.22
C LYS A 657 8.54 -1.44 -2.16
N MET A 658 9.85 -1.55 -2.01
CA MET A 658 10.49 -2.38 -0.98
C MET A 658 11.55 -1.57 -0.26
N GLU A 659 11.78 -1.92 1.00
CA GLU A 659 12.87 -1.34 1.78
C GLU A 659 14.18 -2.05 1.45
N ASN A 660 15.18 -1.26 1.10
CA ASN A 660 16.52 -1.74 0.78
C ASN A 660 17.50 -1.15 1.78
N ASN A 661 18.46 -1.97 2.20
CA ASN A 661 19.58 -1.53 2.99
C ASN A 661 20.69 -1.08 2.03
N LEU A 662 21.06 0.19 2.11
CA LEU A 662 22.28 0.66 1.51
C LEU A 662 23.44 0.37 2.46
N MET A 663 24.40 -0.42 1.97
CA MET A 663 25.62 -0.77 2.71
C MET A 663 26.75 0.17 2.32
N ALA A 664 27.56 0.60 3.30
CA ALA A 664 28.78 1.35 3.05
C ALA A 664 29.69 0.59 2.07
N ASP A 665 30.17 1.31 1.05
CA ASP A 665 31.10 0.78 0.05
C ASP A 665 32.57 0.84 0.51
N ARG A 666 32.85 1.66 1.53
CA ARG A 666 34.18 1.95 2.06
C ARG A 666 34.17 2.18 3.56
N SER A 667 35.37 2.17 4.16
CA SER A 667 35.56 2.69 5.53
C SER A 667 35.68 4.20 5.50
N GLY A 668 35.05 4.90 6.44
CA GLY A 668 35.16 6.36 6.53
C GLY A 668 34.37 6.97 7.68
N THR A 669 34.61 8.26 7.95
CA THR A 669 33.82 9.05 8.90
C THR A 669 32.84 9.93 8.11
N ILE A 670 31.57 9.93 8.49
CA ILE A 670 30.51 10.69 7.82
C ILE A 670 30.73 12.19 8.07
N ALA A 671 30.99 12.98 7.02
CA ALA A 671 31.14 14.43 7.13
C ALA A 671 29.82 15.17 6.91
N ARG A 672 29.01 14.75 5.92
CA ARG A 672 27.68 15.30 5.64
C ARG A 672 26.72 14.24 5.12
N LEU A 673 25.45 14.38 5.49
CA LEU A 673 24.33 13.73 4.80
C LEU A 673 23.80 14.74 3.78
N LEU A 674 23.79 14.37 2.50
CA LEU A 674 23.48 15.26 1.37
C LEU A 674 22.00 15.19 0.94
N ILE A 675 21.22 14.38 1.64
CA ILE A 675 19.79 14.15 1.41
C ILE A 675 19.10 13.94 2.75
N GLU A 676 17.84 14.35 2.87
CA GLU A 676 17.05 14.23 4.09
C GLU A 676 16.09 13.03 4.08
N GLU A 677 15.66 12.59 5.27
CA GLU A 677 14.62 11.55 5.41
C GLU A 677 13.29 12.03 4.79
N GLY A 678 12.75 11.21 3.89
CA GLY A 678 11.55 11.50 3.11
C GLY A 678 11.82 12.14 1.74
N GLU A 679 13.06 12.51 1.42
CA GLU A 679 13.41 13.00 0.08
C GLU A 679 13.58 11.87 -0.94
N VAL A 680 13.33 12.19 -2.22
CA VAL A 680 13.53 11.27 -3.34
C VAL A 680 14.95 11.45 -3.89
N MET A 681 15.76 10.39 -3.84
CA MET A 681 17.05 10.33 -4.52
C MET A 681 16.92 9.82 -5.95
N ALA A 682 17.71 10.37 -6.86
CA ALA A 682 17.92 9.83 -8.20
C ALA A 682 19.07 8.81 -8.21
N THR A 683 19.12 7.95 -9.23
CA THR A 683 20.28 7.08 -9.48
C THR A 683 21.54 7.94 -9.63
N ASP A 684 22.63 7.49 -9.02
CA ASP A 684 23.93 8.17 -8.98
C ASP A 684 23.97 9.52 -8.26
N GLN A 685 22.89 9.92 -7.58
CA GLN A 685 22.89 11.13 -6.75
C GLN A 685 23.81 10.95 -5.53
N PRO A 686 24.71 11.91 -5.23
CA PRO A 686 25.47 11.92 -3.99
C PRO A 686 24.56 12.00 -2.76
N ILE A 687 24.75 11.10 -1.80
CA ILE A 687 23.90 10.98 -0.60
C ILE A 687 24.68 11.12 0.71
N ILE A 688 25.96 10.73 0.73
CA ILE A 688 26.84 10.85 1.90
C ILE A 688 28.17 11.41 1.42
N GLU A 689 28.70 12.41 2.13
CA GLU A 689 30.08 12.88 1.96
C GLU A 689 30.93 12.37 3.13
N PHE A 690 32.09 11.78 2.82
CA PHE A 690 33.05 11.33 3.82
C PHE A 690 34.07 12.43 4.17
N GLY A 691 34.61 12.38 5.39
CA GLY A 691 35.65 13.30 5.87
C GLY A 691 37.07 12.86 5.52
N VAL A 692 38.02 13.79 5.55
CA VAL A 692 39.45 13.48 5.33
C VAL A 692 40.00 12.74 6.56
N ALA A 693 40.71 11.62 6.35
CA ALA A 693 41.33 10.85 7.43
C ALA A 693 42.43 11.67 8.13
N GLY A 694 42.04 12.37 9.20
CA GLY A 694 42.88 13.33 9.93
C GLY A 694 42.76 13.24 11.45
N SER A 695 42.83 12.02 12.01
CA SER A 695 43.48 11.66 13.28
C SER A 695 42.88 10.36 13.85
N ALA A 696 43.72 9.34 14.01
CA ALA A 696 43.42 8.20 14.87
C ALA A 696 43.63 8.61 16.36
N PRO A 697 43.08 7.88 17.34
CA PRO A 697 41.87 8.22 18.08
C PRO A 697 42.13 8.87 19.45
N LYS A 698 41.14 9.57 20.03
CA LYS A 698 41.00 9.61 21.49
C LYS A 698 40.57 8.22 21.94
N LYS A 699 41.31 7.63 22.89
CA LYS A 699 41.05 6.32 23.52
C LYS A 699 39.55 6.06 23.73
N PRO A 700 39.08 4.82 23.57
CA PRO A 700 37.69 4.48 23.83
C PRO A 700 37.31 4.86 25.26
N VAL A 701 36.29 5.71 25.39
CA VAL A 701 35.48 5.71 26.61
C VAL A 701 34.82 4.34 26.61
N ALA A 702 35.15 3.53 27.62
CA ALA A 702 34.52 2.23 27.82
C ALA A 702 33.00 2.38 27.68
N PRO A 703 32.30 1.43 27.03
CA PRO A 703 30.85 1.45 27.01
C PRO A 703 30.37 1.57 28.46
N LYS A 704 29.45 2.51 28.72
CA LYS A 704 28.65 2.44 29.93
C LYS A 704 28.08 1.01 29.93
N PRO A 705 28.37 0.18 30.94
CA PRO A 705 27.85 -1.17 30.94
C PRO A 705 26.33 -1.07 30.79
N ALA A 706 25.76 -1.91 29.93
CA ALA A 706 24.34 -2.21 29.99
C ALA A 706 23.95 -2.43 31.46
N PRO A 707 22.73 -2.07 31.89
CA PRO A 707 22.21 -2.57 33.15
C PRO A 707 22.45 -4.08 33.13
N LYS A 708 23.29 -4.59 34.04
CA LYS A 708 23.49 -6.04 34.15
C LYS A 708 22.10 -6.67 34.29
N PRO A 709 21.84 -7.83 33.65
CA PRO A 709 20.74 -8.67 34.06
C PRO A 709 20.81 -8.82 35.58
N VAL A 710 19.70 -8.54 36.27
CA VAL A 710 19.60 -8.87 37.68
C VAL A 710 19.92 -10.35 37.78
N ALA A 711 21.02 -10.67 38.47
CA ALA A 711 21.43 -12.04 38.69
C ALA A 711 20.26 -12.79 39.34
N ALA A 712 19.95 -13.96 38.79
CA ALA A 712 19.15 -14.95 39.48
C ALA A 712 19.67 -15.11 40.92
N PRO A 713 18.79 -15.17 41.94
CA PRO A 713 19.22 -15.41 43.30
C PRO A 713 19.97 -16.74 43.37
N LYS A 714 21.14 -16.73 44.03
CA LYS A 714 21.97 -17.92 44.27
C LYS A 714 21.23 -18.96 45.11
N PRO A 715 21.60 -20.25 44.99
CA PRO A 715 20.88 -21.36 45.58
C PRO A 715 20.94 -21.34 47.11
N VAL A 716 19.80 -21.54 47.75
CA VAL A 716 19.71 -21.90 49.16
C VAL A 716 19.96 -23.41 49.29
N ALA A 717 20.70 -23.78 50.32
CA ALA A 717 21.16 -25.12 50.62
C ALA A 717 20.03 -26.17 50.79
N ASP A 718 20.42 -27.43 50.60
CA ASP A 718 19.62 -28.66 50.61
C ASP A 718 18.64 -28.82 51.78
N ALA A 719 17.42 -29.27 51.44
CA ALA A 719 16.48 -30.02 52.28
C ALA A 719 15.62 -30.95 51.36
N PRO A 720 15.04 -32.05 51.88
CA PRO A 720 15.29 -33.41 51.39
C PRO A 720 14.50 -33.87 50.15
N LYS A 721 15.07 -34.86 49.47
CA LYS A 721 14.54 -35.57 48.29
C LYS A 721 13.15 -36.17 48.56
N THR A 722 12.19 -35.85 47.70
CA THR A 722 10.94 -36.60 47.56
C THR A 722 10.90 -37.22 46.16
N GLU A 723 10.82 -38.54 46.07
CA GLU A 723 10.70 -39.26 44.79
C GLU A 723 9.38 -38.93 44.11
N VAL A 724 9.44 -38.44 42.87
CA VAL A 724 8.28 -38.33 41.98
C VAL A 724 8.35 -39.46 40.95
N LYS A 725 7.40 -40.38 41.00
CA LYS A 725 7.23 -41.43 39.99
C LYS A 725 6.67 -40.84 38.68
N PRO A 726 7.06 -41.37 37.51
CA PRO A 726 6.60 -40.85 36.23
C PRO A 726 5.11 -41.15 36.01
N VAL A 727 4.34 -40.15 35.59
CA VAL A 727 2.95 -40.30 35.15
C VAL A 727 2.96 -40.58 33.65
N SER A 728 2.31 -41.68 33.23
CA SER A 728 2.19 -42.09 31.83
C SER A 728 1.39 -41.08 30.99
N PRO A 729 1.68 -40.95 29.68
CA PRO A 729 1.00 -40.00 28.81
C PRO A 729 -0.49 -40.35 28.65
N VAL A 730 -1.35 -39.34 28.69
CA VAL A 730 -2.79 -39.45 28.45
C VAL A 730 -3.03 -39.39 26.94
N ASP A 731 -3.65 -40.44 26.40
CA ASP A 731 -4.07 -40.54 25.00
C ASP A 731 -5.30 -39.65 24.76
N ILE A 732 -5.12 -38.60 23.95
CA ILE A 732 -6.14 -37.59 23.64
C ILE A 732 -7.18 -38.05 22.61
N ASN A 733 -7.10 -39.30 22.10
CA ASN A 733 -7.99 -39.80 21.05
C ASN A 733 -9.14 -40.70 21.53
N LYS A 734 -9.46 -40.74 22.83
CA LYS A 734 -10.58 -41.56 23.32
C LYS A 734 -11.89 -40.77 23.38
N ALA A 735 -12.75 -40.98 22.37
CA ALA A 735 -14.13 -40.50 22.36
C ALA A 735 -14.91 -41.07 23.55
N LEU A 736 -15.59 -40.19 24.32
CA LEU A 736 -16.53 -40.59 25.36
C LEU A 736 -17.97 -40.31 24.91
N SER A 737 -18.84 -41.29 25.16
CA SER A 737 -20.23 -41.37 24.70
C SER A 737 -21.18 -40.39 25.42
N PRO A 738 -22.31 -39.98 24.81
CA PRO A 738 -23.25 -39.03 25.39
C PRO A 738 -24.22 -39.70 26.37
N VAL A 739 -24.61 -39.00 27.44
CA VAL A 739 -25.75 -39.39 28.30
C VAL A 739 -26.61 -38.17 28.65
N GLU A 740 -27.93 -38.33 28.47
CA GLU A 740 -29.02 -37.38 28.71
C GLU A 740 -29.50 -37.36 30.19
N GLY A 741 -30.16 -36.25 30.60
CA GLY A 741 -31.15 -36.24 31.71
C GLY A 741 -31.17 -34.99 32.62
N GLY A 742 -32.35 -34.37 32.76
CA GLY A 742 -32.68 -33.09 33.45
C GLY A 742 -32.47 -33.07 34.99
N SER A 743 -32.81 -32.03 35.77
CA SER A 743 -33.50 -30.74 35.56
C SER A 743 -33.49 -29.91 36.87
N ALA A 744 -33.69 -28.59 36.76
CA ALA A 744 -34.33 -27.66 37.72
C ALA A 744 -33.60 -27.36 39.08
N ASP A 745 -33.59 -26.19 39.72
CA ASP A 745 -34.26 -24.89 39.51
C ASP A 745 -33.47 -23.77 40.24
N HIS A 746 -33.19 -22.67 39.53
CA HIS A 746 -33.18 -21.25 39.97
C HIS A 746 -32.19 -20.42 39.15
N TYR A 747 -32.74 -19.59 38.26
CA TYR A 747 -32.00 -18.57 37.52
C TYR A 747 -32.44 -17.17 37.96
N VAL A 748 -31.49 -16.37 38.42
CA VAL A 748 -31.59 -14.90 38.39
C VAL A 748 -30.57 -14.40 37.36
N LEU A 749 -31.04 -13.82 36.26
CA LEU A 749 -30.31 -12.82 35.46
C LEU A 749 -31.31 -11.69 35.18
N PRO A 750 -30.92 -10.41 35.26
CA PRO A 750 -31.42 -9.40 34.34
C PRO A 750 -30.61 -9.52 33.02
N ASN A 751 -31.23 -9.70 31.86
CA ASN A 751 -31.61 -8.61 30.95
C ASN A 751 -30.51 -7.51 30.87
N ASN A 752 -29.79 -7.32 29.76
CA ASN A 752 -29.98 -7.76 28.36
C ASN A 752 -28.59 -7.93 27.70
N ARG A 753 -28.19 -9.04 27.05
CA ARG A 753 -28.93 -10.06 26.28
C ARG A 753 -28.95 -11.43 26.97
N LYS A 754 -30.06 -12.13 26.74
CA LYS A 754 -30.49 -13.39 27.34
C LYS A 754 -29.99 -14.59 26.52
N ASP A 755 -28.80 -15.08 26.81
CA ASP A 755 -28.48 -16.51 26.66
C ASP A 755 -27.85 -17.01 27.96
N LYS A 756 -28.65 -17.77 28.70
CA LYS A 756 -28.33 -18.39 30.00
C LYS A 756 -27.72 -19.78 29.76
N ASN A 757 -26.45 -19.86 29.36
CA ASN A 757 -25.67 -21.11 29.49
C ASN A 757 -24.15 -20.97 29.35
N THR A 758 -23.53 -20.05 30.10
CA THR A 758 -22.07 -20.07 30.31
C THR A 758 -21.77 -20.16 31.81
N SER A 759 -22.11 -21.30 32.41
CA SER A 759 -21.48 -21.68 33.68
C SER A 759 -20.04 -22.10 33.38
N LEU A 760 -19.06 -21.33 33.83
CA LEU A 760 -17.66 -21.76 33.85
C LEU A 760 -17.58 -22.95 34.82
N LYS A 761 -17.51 -24.18 34.29
CA LYS A 761 -17.38 -25.39 35.11
C LYS A 761 -15.93 -25.51 35.57
N LEU A 762 -15.66 -25.13 36.81
CA LEU A 762 -14.43 -25.44 37.50
C LEU A 762 -14.45 -26.92 37.91
N ALA A 763 -13.29 -27.60 37.85
CA ALA A 763 -13.19 -28.98 38.34
C ALA A 763 -13.51 -29.04 39.84
N GLU A 764 -14.05 -30.16 40.31
CA GLU A 764 -14.45 -30.33 41.72
C GLU A 764 -13.28 -30.02 42.68
N GLY A 765 -13.53 -29.15 43.66
CA GLY A 765 -12.51 -28.62 44.57
C GLY A 765 -11.69 -27.43 44.06
N THR A 766 -11.95 -26.94 42.83
CA THR A 766 -11.28 -25.74 42.30
C THR A 766 -12.05 -24.46 42.63
N THR A 767 -11.42 -23.51 43.31
CA THR A 767 -11.94 -22.16 43.56
C THR A 767 -11.22 -21.13 42.69
N LEU A 768 -11.95 -20.09 42.28
CA LEU A 768 -11.46 -18.95 41.51
C LEU A 768 -11.81 -17.66 42.27
N GLU A 769 -10.81 -16.91 42.68
CA GLU A 769 -10.96 -15.58 43.26
C GLU A 769 -10.40 -14.53 42.29
N ILE A 770 -11.18 -13.48 42.01
CA ILE A 770 -10.75 -12.34 41.20
C ILE A 770 -10.87 -11.10 42.06
N ASN A 771 -9.73 -10.48 42.35
CA ASN A 771 -9.65 -9.23 43.11
C ASN A 771 -9.17 -8.11 42.19
N VAL A 772 -9.92 -7.02 42.14
CA VAL A 772 -9.52 -5.81 41.42
C VAL A 772 -9.04 -4.79 42.45
N ALA A 773 -7.76 -4.43 42.39
CA ALA A 773 -7.16 -3.44 43.25
C ALA A 773 -7.60 -2.02 42.85
N PRO A 774 -7.58 -1.05 43.77
CA PRO A 774 -8.01 0.33 43.49
C PRO A 774 -7.21 1.06 42.42
N ASP A 775 -6.00 0.59 42.09
CA ASP A 775 -5.16 1.09 40.99
C ASP A 775 -5.47 0.44 39.63
N GLY A 776 -6.50 -0.40 39.56
CA GLY A 776 -6.90 -1.13 38.37
C GLY A 776 -6.15 -2.44 38.14
N GLY A 777 -5.23 -2.82 39.04
CA GLY A 777 -4.56 -4.12 38.97
C GLY A 777 -5.54 -5.27 39.21
N ILE A 778 -5.54 -6.29 38.36
CA ILE A 778 -6.38 -7.48 38.52
C ILE A 778 -5.52 -8.64 39.04
N GLN A 779 -5.85 -9.16 40.21
CA GLN A 779 -5.31 -10.41 40.73
C GLN A 779 -6.33 -11.54 40.55
N ILE A 780 -5.91 -12.58 39.84
CA ILE A 780 -6.69 -13.81 39.67
C ILE A 780 -5.96 -14.91 40.45
N ARG A 781 -6.65 -15.53 41.42
CA ARG A 781 -6.17 -16.68 42.16
C ARG A 781 -7.04 -17.89 41.82
N ILE A 782 -6.40 -18.95 41.33
CA ILE A 782 -7.03 -20.24 41.10
C ILE A 782 -6.45 -21.20 42.14
N THR A 783 -7.30 -21.82 42.95
CA THR A 783 -6.90 -22.87 43.88
C THR A 783 -7.55 -24.17 43.44
N THR A 784 -6.77 -25.12 42.96
CA THR A 784 -7.25 -26.45 42.57
C THR A 784 -7.23 -27.39 43.77
N GLY A 785 -8.27 -28.21 43.96
CA GLY A 785 -8.42 -29.09 45.12
C GLY A 785 -7.54 -30.35 45.15
N LYS A 786 -6.31 -30.30 44.60
CA LYS A 786 -5.31 -31.37 44.67
C LYS A 786 -3.98 -30.84 45.18
#